data_AF-A0A182RD54-F1
#
_entry.id   AF-A0A182RD54-F1
#
_cell.length_a   1.000
_cell.length_b   1.000
_cell.length_c   1.000
_cell.angle_alpha   90.00
_cell.angle_beta   90.00
_cell.angle_gamma   90.00
#
_symmetry.space_group_name_H-M   'P 1'
#
loop_
_entity.id
_entity.type
_entity.pdbx_description
1 polymer ?
#
loop_
_entity_poly.entity_id
_entity_poly.type
_entity_poly.pdbx_seq_one_letter_code
_entity_poly.pdbx_strand_id
1 'polypeptide(L)'
;MSAPKHYTRAAAKTVPAQSQIENSVVHITPKLRNITNTIKMSTGDESPAKKKKKSDPIPIQECRQPSEPELIAFDKLRFVLGRHYFDVCQRLGLDYVPYCVRNIAECAQRHVCKRSKRTRCVGLIRQTSTHDQIREFRPDQFIEFLNQAIMRHEFIGAELFVAGLQLMLTLNQPSVELELEYGVVDIVIGTGEVLEKCLKYFPPCRWDLRPAYQCIVFGQLDAQCFEQCDQREGLLRNVLHLIEHYIETESELVNRPCTRKRPTKRGQTFEDDEMVSYNYISWMLANRLRYDFNKLSRAERFERLFAVLQVLVKLLEMDFAMWILRNPTKTQQNLCNPSRSPLVAQLVWNGDYGSVNLFIKKLFQIFINMNALHYPKDDIAVISRLLSIVTVAVNLCEFQHSEGQIQYPCVKDNSLHYARQLWKTLESSGYFSIPLCLSTIRNLRSPFLRLQLAEHLFQKFNRSMNLRNVRSFFQQLLSRCWLDCATDEPDESFSSHRQPASIYPVLNTQHTRLKVSEIYQKQYVDLLLIGLRAYCDMHQLPAYFREIMIQPAPKTSSTTDDTVPVASSSTTECSPDARIVPQIIPDERMIFQGVAMSGELVLEYRDDIKYLLLIEQQLKALESTEDKTLFREWMIFLSEVDPTLSIH
;
A
#
# COMPACT_ATOMS: atom_id res chain seq x y z
N MET A 1 61.41 39.18 -18.79
CA MET A 1 60.93 39.73 -20.07
C MET A 1 59.54 39.15 -20.35
N SER A 2 58.59 40.07 -20.59
CA SER A 2 57.31 39.91 -21.29
C SER A 2 56.17 39.04 -20.71
N ALA A 3 55.19 39.74 -20.11
CA ALA A 3 53.74 39.40 -20.15
C ALA A 3 53.12 39.90 -21.48
N PRO A 4 51.79 39.99 -21.71
CA PRO A 4 50.59 39.21 -21.32
C PRO A 4 49.68 38.90 -22.56
N LYS A 5 48.46 38.31 -22.38
CA LYS A 5 47.17 38.87 -22.90
C LYS A 5 45.94 37.95 -22.73
N HIS A 6 44.88 38.58 -22.21
CA HIS A 6 43.47 38.17 -22.20
C HIS A 6 42.83 38.10 -23.60
N TYR A 7 41.75 37.31 -23.73
CA TYR A 7 40.64 37.64 -24.64
C TYR A 7 39.27 37.45 -23.96
N THR A 8 38.48 38.50 -24.08
CA THR A 8 37.08 38.71 -23.68
C THR A 8 36.20 38.80 -24.94
N ARG A 9 34.93 38.40 -24.86
CA ARG A 9 33.78 38.95 -25.65
C ARG A 9 32.50 38.19 -25.25
N ALA A 10 31.29 38.74 -25.23
CA ALA A 10 30.75 40.09 -25.08
C ALA A 10 29.23 39.94 -24.86
N ALA A 11 28.65 40.90 -24.14
CA ALA A 11 27.22 41.11 -24.02
C ALA A 11 26.65 41.78 -25.28
N ALA A 12 25.38 41.47 -25.60
CA ALA A 12 24.53 42.32 -26.44
C ALA A 12 23.14 42.40 -25.80
N LYS A 13 22.71 43.63 -25.51
CA LYS A 13 21.35 44.03 -25.11
C LYS A 13 20.44 44.06 -26.33
N THR A 14 19.16 43.72 -26.16
CA THR A 14 18.04 44.41 -26.82
C THR A 14 16.70 44.09 -26.12
N VAL A 15 15.96 45.14 -25.80
CA VAL A 15 14.55 45.26 -25.38
C VAL A 15 14.05 46.44 -26.25
N PRO A 16 12.83 46.49 -26.85
CA PRO A 16 11.60 46.57 -26.05
C PRO A 16 10.23 46.15 -26.66
N ALA A 17 9.26 46.07 -25.73
CA ALA A 17 7.87 46.54 -25.79
C ALA A 17 6.70 45.63 -26.25
N GLN A 18 5.61 45.77 -25.45
CA GLN A 18 4.18 45.48 -25.67
C GLN A 18 3.72 44.02 -25.49
N SER A 19 2.64 43.68 -24.78
CA SER A 19 1.58 44.47 -24.14
C SER A 19 0.95 43.68 -22.99
N GLN A 20 0.65 44.38 -21.89
CA GLN A 20 -0.13 43.89 -20.77
C GLN A 20 -1.59 43.70 -21.18
N ILE A 21 -2.17 42.53 -20.88
CA ILE A 21 -3.59 42.40 -20.55
C ILE A 21 -3.64 41.64 -19.22
N GLU A 22 -3.64 42.40 -18.13
CA GLU A 22 -3.93 41.92 -16.78
C GLU A 22 -5.42 41.63 -16.66
N ASN A 23 -5.82 40.36 -16.79
CA ASN A 23 -7.12 39.92 -16.30
C ASN A 23 -7.03 39.70 -14.79
N SER A 24 -7.47 40.71 -14.04
CA SER A 24 -7.65 40.63 -12.59
C SER A 24 -8.86 39.76 -12.25
N VAL A 25 -8.65 38.45 -12.12
CA VAL A 25 -9.64 37.54 -11.54
C VAL A 25 -9.51 37.58 -10.02
N VAL A 26 -10.64 37.86 -9.38
CA VAL A 26 -10.81 37.99 -7.93
C VAL A 26 -10.18 36.81 -7.19
N HIS A 27 -9.14 37.10 -6.41
CA HIS A 27 -8.49 36.17 -5.49
C HIS A 27 -9.46 35.80 -4.35
N ILE A 28 -10.33 34.81 -4.57
CA ILE A 28 -10.95 34.08 -3.46
C ILE A 28 -9.91 33.06 -3.01
N THR A 29 -9.24 33.33 -1.89
CA THR A 29 -8.35 32.35 -1.24
C THR A 29 -9.22 31.24 -0.63
N PRO A 30 -9.21 29.99 -1.16
CA PRO A 30 -9.90 28.91 -0.51
C PRO A 30 -9.06 28.49 0.70
N LYS A 31 -9.53 28.82 1.91
CA LYS A 31 -8.95 28.35 3.17
C LYS A 31 -9.14 26.82 3.29
N LEU A 32 -8.24 26.05 2.67
CA LEU A 32 -8.10 24.62 2.96
C LEU A 32 -7.57 24.45 4.39
N ARG A 33 -8.33 23.75 5.23
CA ARG A 33 -7.94 23.42 6.61
C ARG A 33 -7.16 22.10 6.59
N ASN A 34 -5.84 22.16 6.40
CA ASN A 34 -4.93 21.02 6.62
C ASN A 34 -5.06 20.54 8.10
N ILE A 35 -4.70 19.30 8.41
CA ILE A 35 -4.49 18.75 9.78
C ILE A 35 -3.59 19.66 10.63
N THR A 36 -2.70 20.43 10.00
CA THR A 36 -1.91 21.48 10.67
C THR A 36 -2.69 22.78 10.96
N ASN A 37 -3.76 23.06 10.23
CA ASN A 37 -4.65 24.21 10.43
C ASN A 37 -5.75 23.95 11.47
N THR A 38 -6.10 22.70 11.80
CA THR A 38 -6.98 22.37 12.94
C THR A 38 -6.39 22.81 14.29
N ILE A 39 -5.07 22.98 14.39
CA ILE A 39 -4.38 23.44 15.61
C ILE A 39 -4.50 24.96 15.80
N LYS A 40 -4.71 25.74 14.73
CA LYS A 40 -4.77 27.21 14.82
C LYS A 40 -6.12 27.78 15.26
N MET A 41 -7.18 26.98 15.25
CA MET A 41 -8.55 27.45 15.57
C MET A 41 -9.03 27.01 16.97
N SER A 42 -8.20 26.32 17.77
CA SER A 42 -8.50 25.98 19.17
C SER A 42 -8.01 27.03 20.17
N THR A 43 -7.40 28.11 19.70
CA THR A 43 -7.02 29.29 20.49
C THR A 43 -7.63 30.49 19.81
N GLY A 44 -8.73 31.00 20.36
CA GLY A 44 -9.44 32.15 19.84
C GLY A 44 -8.55 33.40 19.85
N ASP A 45 -8.62 34.15 18.75
CA ASP A 45 -8.70 35.61 18.69
C ASP A 45 -8.29 36.07 17.28
N GLU A 46 -9.27 36.38 16.43
CA GLU A 46 -9.10 37.41 15.40
C GLU A 46 -10.46 38.04 15.05
N SER A 47 -10.54 39.36 15.18
CA SER A 47 -11.35 40.18 14.28
C SER A 47 -10.44 41.28 13.72
N PRO A 48 -10.56 41.60 12.42
CA PRO A 48 -10.90 42.98 12.12
C PRO A 48 -11.83 43.22 10.91
N ALA A 49 -12.55 44.33 11.10
CA ALA A 49 -13.40 45.17 10.25
C ALA A 49 -13.27 45.13 8.71
N LYS A 50 -14.45 45.14 8.07
CA LYS A 50 -14.71 45.38 6.63
C LYS A 50 -14.60 46.86 6.26
N LYS A 51 -14.06 47.18 5.08
CA LYS A 51 -14.39 48.41 4.32
C LYS A 51 -14.86 48.04 2.91
N LYS A 52 -16.11 48.41 2.59
CA LYS A 52 -16.75 48.30 1.27
C LYS A 52 -16.17 49.36 0.31
N LYS A 53 -15.91 48.98 -0.94
CA LYS A 53 -15.83 49.92 -2.07
C LYS A 53 -16.73 49.42 -3.19
N LYS A 54 -17.51 50.35 -3.74
CA LYS A 54 -18.59 50.19 -4.73
C LYS A 54 -17.98 50.37 -6.13
N SER A 55 -18.32 49.53 -7.10
CA SER A 55 -18.00 49.73 -8.52
C SER A 55 -19.16 49.27 -9.40
N ASP A 56 -19.48 50.08 -10.39
CA ASP A 56 -20.58 49.99 -11.36
C ASP A 56 -20.35 48.92 -12.46
N PRO A 57 -21.41 48.51 -13.21
CA PRO A 57 -21.38 47.32 -14.06
C PRO A 57 -20.86 47.60 -15.48
N ILE A 58 -20.09 46.65 -16.03
CA ILE A 58 -19.64 46.58 -17.44
C ILE A 58 -20.10 45.21 -18.00
N PRO A 59 -20.51 45.11 -19.28
CA PRO A 59 -21.47 44.13 -19.75
C PRO A 59 -20.92 42.71 -19.88
N ILE A 60 -21.77 41.76 -19.53
CA ILE A 60 -21.52 40.32 -19.51
C ILE A 60 -21.51 39.79 -20.94
N GLN A 61 -20.37 39.26 -21.36
CA GLN A 61 -20.28 38.33 -22.48
C GLN A 61 -20.80 36.97 -22.00
N GLU A 62 -21.81 36.44 -22.69
CA GLU A 62 -22.55 35.23 -22.32
C GLU A 62 -21.63 34.00 -22.19
N CYS A 63 -21.21 33.72 -20.96
CA CYS A 63 -20.74 32.40 -20.58
C CYS A 63 -21.99 31.60 -20.21
N ARG A 64 -22.28 30.52 -20.97
CA ARG A 64 -23.39 29.60 -20.67
C ARG A 64 -23.28 29.14 -19.22
N GLN A 65 -24.17 29.64 -18.37
CA GLN A 65 -24.28 29.13 -17.01
C GLN A 65 -24.79 27.69 -17.09
N PRO A 66 -24.14 26.73 -16.40
CA PRO A 66 -24.64 25.36 -16.33
C PRO A 66 -26.04 25.37 -15.72
N SER A 67 -26.91 24.51 -16.24
CA SER A 67 -28.27 24.37 -15.74
C SER A 67 -28.26 23.92 -14.26
N GLU A 68 -29.27 24.28 -13.46
CA GLU A 68 -29.39 23.83 -12.05
C GLU A 68 -29.13 22.33 -11.83
N PRO A 69 -29.63 21.39 -12.66
CA PRO A 69 -29.33 19.96 -12.49
C PRO A 69 -27.86 19.61 -12.78
N GLU A 70 -27.19 20.31 -13.69
CA GLU A 70 -25.76 20.11 -13.97
C GLU A 70 -24.91 20.57 -12.79
N LEU A 71 -25.22 21.74 -12.20
CA LEU A 71 -24.54 22.25 -11.01
C LEU A 71 -24.60 21.26 -9.84
N ILE A 72 -25.75 20.62 -9.63
CA ILE A 72 -25.93 19.59 -8.59
C ILE A 72 -25.04 18.36 -8.88
N ALA A 73 -24.97 17.91 -10.13
CA ALA A 73 -24.12 16.79 -10.52
C ALA A 73 -22.62 17.10 -10.32
N PHE A 74 -22.20 18.33 -10.67
CA PHE A 74 -20.84 18.82 -10.42
C PHE A 74 -20.45 18.75 -8.94
N ASP A 75 -21.32 19.26 -8.06
CA ASP A 75 -21.04 19.31 -6.63
C ASP A 75 -21.04 17.92 -5.99
N LYS A 76 -21.97 17.04 -6.40
CA LYS A 76 -21.99 15.64 -5.96
C LYS A 76 -20.73 14.88 -6.41
N LEU A 77 -20.28 15.07 -7.65
CA LEU A 77 -19.07 14.40 -8.13
C LEU A 77 -17.81 14.93 -7.43
N ARG A 78 -17.71 16.26 -7.24
CA ARG A 78 -16.61 16.86 -6.47
C ARG A 78 -16.58 16.32 -5.04
N PHE A 79 -17.75 16.18 -4.40
CA PHE A 79 -17.87 15.61 -3.07
C PHE A 79 -17.33 14.18 -3.01
N VAL A 80 -17.74 13.30 -3.93
CA VAL A 80 -17.31 11.90 -3.96
C VAL A 80 -15.81 11.77 -4.21
N LEU A 81 -15.28 12.47 -5.23
CA LEU A 81 -13.85 12.44 -5.55
C LEU A 81 -13.00 13.08 -4.45
N GLY A 82 -13.50 14.18 -3.86
CA GLY A 82 -12.85 14.84 -2.75
C GLY A 82 -12.80 13.97 -1.49
N ARG A 83 -13.83 13.16 -1.24
CA ARG A 83 -13.86 12.16 -0.16
C ARG A 83 -12.90 11.01 -0.45
N HIS A 84 -12.94 10.46 -1.65
CA HIS A 84 -12.05 9.36 -2.06
C HIS A 84 -10.56 9.76 -2.02
N TYR A 85 -10.24 11.02 -2.34
CA TYR A 85 -8.88 11.54 -2.19
C TYR A 85 -8.32 11.32 -0.77
N PHE A 86 -9.16 11.50 0.26
CA PHE A 86 -8.79 11.31 1.66
C PHE A 86 -9.06 9.89 2.20
N ASP A 87 -9.70 9.00 1.44
CA ASP A 87 -9.88 7.60 1.80
C ASP A 87 -8.58 6.80 1.60
N VAL A 88 -7.62 7.05 2.48
CA VAL A 88 -6.32 6.38 2.45
C VAL A 88 -6.42 4.88 2.69
N CYS A 89 -7.50 4.40 3.33
CA CYS A 89 -7.73 2.99 3.58
C CYS A 89 -8.02 2.25 2.28
N GLN A 90 -8.98 2.75 1.50
CA GLN A 90 -9.30 2.18 0.20
C GLN A 90 -8.16 2.37 -0.79
N ARG A 91 -7.56 3.57 -0.85
CA ARG A 91 -6.47 3.87 -1.78
C ARG A 91 -5.25 2.96 -1.62
N LEU A 92 -4.85 2.68 -0.38
CA LEU A 92 -3.70 1.82 -0.10
C LEU A 92 -4.07 0.32 -0.05
N GLY A 93 -5.36 -0.01 0.06
CA GLY A 93 -5.83 -1.39 0.24
C GLY A 93 -5.41 -1.96 1.59
N LEU A 94 -5.63 -1.20 2.67
CA LEU A 94 -5.20 -1.56 4.03
C LEU A 94 -6.09 -2.65 4.65
N ASP A 95 -5.48 -3.72 5.16
CA ASP A 95 -6.19 -4.73 5.96
C ASP A 95 -6.50 -4.20 7.37
N TYR A 96 -5.64 -3.32 7.87
CA TYR A 96 -5.75 -2.72 9.19
C TYR A 96 -5.86 -1.21 9.06
N VAL A 97 -6.97 -0.64 9.55
CA VAL A 97 -7.18 0.80 9.60
C VAL A 97 -6.50 1.38 10.85
N PRO A 98 -5.45 2.22 10.72
CA PRO A 98 -4.79 2.82 11.87
C PRO A 98 -5.75 3.70 12.65
N TYR A 99 -5.69 3.66 13.99
CA TYR A 99 -6.52 4.52 14.86
C TYR A 99 -6.43 6.01 14.49
N CYS A 100 -5.22 6.46 14.11
CA CYS A 100 -4.97 7.84 13.69
C CYS A 100 -5.71 8.26 12.42
N VAL A 101 -6.09 7.32 11.54
CA VAL A 101 -6.91 7.60 10.35
C VAL A 101 -8.38 7.76 10.76
N ARG A 102 -8.84 7.03 11.78
CA ARG A 102 -10.20 7.13 12.32
C ARG A 102 -10.42 8.43 13.11
N ASN A 103 -9.39 8.89 13.83
CA ASN A 103 -9.46 10.12 14.63
C ASN A 103 -8.30 11.08 14.31
N ILE A 104 -8.49 11.82 13.21
CA ILE A 104 -7.48 12.72 12.67
C ILE A 104 -7.26 13.94 13.57
N ALA A 105 -8.32 14.45 14.21
CA ALA A 105 -8.23 15.59 15.12
C ALA A 105 -7.36 15.26 16.34
N GLU A 106 -7.59 14.09 16.96
CA GLU A 106 -6.75 13.63 18.07
C GLU A 106 -5.31 13.37 17.62
N CYS A 107 -5.12 12.75 16.46
CA CYS A 107 -3.79 12.54 15.89
C CYS A 107 -3.04 13.88 15.70
N ALA A 108 -3.71 14.90 15.15
CA ALA A 108 -3.16 16.25 14.97
C ALA A 108 -2.63 16.83 16.28
N GLN A 109 -3.44 16.74 17.34
CA GLN A 109 -3.14 17.31 18.65
C GLN A 109 -2.04 16.53 19.39
N ARG A 110 -2.12 15.20 19.39
CA ARG A 110 -1.27 14.34 20.23
C ARG A 110 -0.01 13.84 19.54
N HIS A 111 -0.04 13.61 18.23
CA HIS A 111 1.06 12.96 17.50
C HIS A 111 1.80 13.90 16.55
N VAL A 112 1.10 14.88 15.94
CA VAL A 112 1.71 15.78 14.94
C VAL A 112 2.30 17.03 15.58
N CYS A 113 1.63 17.55 16.59
CA CYS A 113 2.01 18.81 17.21
C CYS A 113 3.33 18.68 17.95
N LYS A 114 4.36 19.45 17.58
CA LYS A 114 5.65 19.51 18.30
C LYS A 114 5.52 19.98 19.75
N ARG A 115 4.39 20.58 20.12
CA ARG A 115 4.06 20.98 21.51
C ARG A 115 3.54 19.81 22.35
N SER A 116 3.21 18.68 21.73
CA SER A 116 2.81 17.47 22.45
C SER A 116 3.96 16.92 23.29
N LYS A 117 3.60 16.23 24.37
CA LYS A 117 4.57 15.57 25.24
C LYS A 117 5.35 14.54 24.44
N ARG A 118 6.69 14.59 24.53
CA ARG A 118 7.55 13.56 23.93
C ARG A 118 7.19 12.18 24.46
N THR A 119 7.31 11.20 23.58
CA THR A 119 7.13 9.80 23.89
C THR A 119 8.19 9.37 24.90
N ARG A 120 7.76 8.67 25.95
CA ARG A 120 8.68 8.05 26.90
C ARG A 120 9.33 6.87 26.22
N CYS A 121 10.65 6.74 26.32
CA CYS A 121 11.38 5.59 25.79
C CYS A 121 11.91 4.73 26.95
N VAL A 122 12.10 3.45 26.70
CA VAL A 122 12.84 2.58 27.60
C VAL A 122 14.26 3.14 27.76
N GLY A 123 14.72 3.27 29.01
CA GLY A 123 16.05 3.81 29.30
C GLY A 123 17.17 2.85 28.90
N LEU A 124 18.34 3.39 28.56
CA LEU A 124 19.48 2.63 28.01
C LEU A 124 19.84 1.39 28.84
N ILE A 125 19.95 1.51 30.17
CA ILE A 125 20.28 0.37 31.06
C ILE A 125 19.27 -0.77 30.90
N ARG A 126 17.97 -0.44 30.83
CA ARG A 126 16.90 -1.43 30.63
C ARG A 126 16.95 -2.02 29.23
N GLN A 127 17.28 -1.23 28.21
CA GLN A 127 17.48 -1.74 26.84
C GLN A 127 18.62 -2.74 26.77
N THR A 128 19.81 -2.40 27.31
CA THR A 128 20.96 -3.31 27.34
C THR A 128 20.66 -4.60 28.10
N SER A 129 20.08 -4.50 29.30
CA SER A 129 19.72 -5.67 30.09
C SER A 129 18.69 -6.56 29.39
N THR A 130 17.71 -5.97 28.69
CA THR A 130 16.72 -6.72 27.91
C THR A 130 17.36 -7.39 26.71
N HIS A 131 18.28 -6.71 26.03
CA HIS A 131 19.03 -7.29 24.92
C HIS A 131 19.88 -8.49 25.38
N ASP A 132 20.46 -8.44 26.58
CA ASP A 132 21.23 -9.54 27.15
C ASP A 132 20.35 -10.78 27.43
N GLN A 133 19.04 -10.64 27.67
CA GLN A 133 18.12 -11.80 27.80
C GLN A 133 18.09 -12.68 26.54
N ILE A 134 18.23 -12.09 25.34
CA ILE A 134 18.35 -12.87 24.09
C ILE A 134 19.66 -13.66 24.09
N ARG A 135 20.76 -13.05 24.56
CA ARG A 135 22.08 -13.70 24.65
C ARG A 135 22.14 -14.78 25.71
N GLU A 136 21.29 -14.67 26.73
CA GLU A 136 21.10 -15.64 27.81
C GLU A 136 20.05 -16.73 27.48
N PHE A 137 19.53 -16.77 26.25
CA PHE A 137 18.54 -17.74 25.79
C PHE A 137 17.22 -17.72 26.58
N ARG A 138 16.76 -16.50 26.94
CA ARG A 138 15.48 -16.26 27.63
C ARG A 138 14.54 -15.41 26.75
N PRO A 139 14.11 -15.93 25.58
CA PRO A 139 13.31 -15.16 24.64
C PRO A 139 11.89 -14.86 25.17
N ASP A 140 11.37 -15.69 26.06
CA ASP A 140 10.12 -15.49 26.78
C ASP A 140 10.16 -14.23 27.65
N GLN A 141 11.24 -14.06 28.43
CA GLN A 141 11.44 -12.88 29.28
C GLN A 141 11.62 -11.61 28.46
N PHE A 142 12.28 -11.73 27.31
CA PHE A 142 12.41 -10.63 26.35
C PHE A 142 11.03 -10.14 25.89
N ILE A 143 10.17 -11.04 25.44
CA ILE A 143 8.81 -10.71 24.97
C ILE A 143 7.99 -10.10 26.12
N GLU A 144 8.04 -10.71 27.31
CA GLU A 144 7.32 -10.22 28.48
C GLU A 144 7.75 -8.80 28.85
N PHE A 145 9.06 -8.51 28.82
CA PHE A 145 9.58 -7.17 29.04
C PHE A 145 9.03 -6.18 28.01
N LEU A 146 9.07 -6.51 26.73
CA LEU A 146 8.56 -5.65 25.66
C LEU A 146 7.07 -5.34 25.88
N ASN A 147 6.27 -6.36 26.23
CA ASN A 147 4.86 -6.21 26.58
C ASN A 147 4.67 -5.24 27.75
N GLN A 148 5.41 -5.44 28.85
CA GLN A 148 5.34 -4.57 30.03
C GLN A 148 5.74 -3.13 29.70
N ALA A 149 6.77 -2.91 28.89
CA ALA A 149 7.18 -1.57 28.46
C ALA A 149 6.06 -0.87 27.69
N ILE A 150 5.43 -1.57 26.72
CA ILE A 150 4.30 -1.02 25.96
C ILE A 150 3.11 -0.71 26.87
N MET A 151 2.79 -1.60 27.83
CA MET A 151 1.71 -1.38 28.81
C MET A 151 2.00 -0.20 29.75
N ARG A 152 3.28 0.09 30.03
CA ARG A 152 3.71 1.29 30.77
C ARG A 152 3.74 2.55 29.90
N HIS A 153 3.28 2.48 28.65
CA HIS A 153 3.35 3.54 27.65
C HIS A 153 4.79 4.04 27.40
N GLU A 154 5.76 3.12 27.42
CA GLU A 154 7.14 3.36 27.03
C GLU A 154 7.44 2.74 25.65
N PHE A 155 7.95 3.55 24.73
CA PHE A 155 8.42 3.08 23.43
C PHE A 155 9.70 2.27 23.61
N ILE A 156 9.73 1.07 23.03
CA ILE A 156 10.83 0.10 23.20
C ILE A 156 12.14 0.57 22.56
N GLY A 157 12.08 1.47 21.57
CA GLY A 157 13.25 1.96 20.85
C GLY A 157 13.59 1.10 19.62
N ALA A 158 14.40 1.67 18.73
CA ALA A 158 14.80 0.98 17.49
C ALA A 158 15.62 -0.29 17.76
N GLU A 159 16.53 -0.25 18.74
CA GLU A 159 17.41 -1.38 19.08
C GLU A 159 16.63 -2.63 19.50
N LEU A 160 15.71 -2.48 20.48
CA LEU A 160 14.87 -3.60 20.93
C LEU A 160 13.89 -4.05 19.85
N PHE A 161 13.40 -3.14 19.01
CA PHE A 161 12.52 -3.50 17.90
C PHE A 161 13.26 -4.37 16.87
N VAL A 162 14.46 -3.95 16.46
CA VAL A 162 15.32 -4.70 15.53
C VAL A 162 15.76 -6.03 16.15
N ALA A 163 16.10 -6.06 17.45
CA ALA A 163 16.42 -7.29 18.16
C ALA A 163 15.25 -8.29 18.17
N GLY A 164 14.00 -7.80 18.30
CA GLY A 164 12.81 -8.63 18.17
C GLY A 164 12.65 -9.21 16.75
N LEU A 165 12.84 -8.40 15.70
CA LEU A 165 12.82 -8.90 14.32
C LEU A 165 13.94 -9.94 14.08
N GLN A 166 15.13 -9.70 14.64
CA GLN A 166 16.23 -10.64 14.56
C GLN A 166 15.91 -11.96 15.26
N LEU A 167 15.32 -11.91 16.45
CA LEU A 167 14.86 -13.08 17.18
C LEU A 167 13.85 -13.89 16.36
N MET A 168 12.89 -13.23 15.73
CA MET A 168 11.92 -13.91 14.84
C MET A 168 12.60 -14.67 13.70
N LEU A 169 13.71 -14.17 13.18
CA LEU A 169 14.46 -14.82 12.09
C LEU A 169 15.32 -15.97 12.58
N THR A 170 16.03 -15.81 13.69
CA THR A 170 17.13 -16.71 14.04
C THR A 170 16.79 -17.74 15.10
N LEU A 171 15.69 -17.58 15.84
CA LEU A 171 15.32 -18.47 16.95
C LEU A 171 15.26 -19.93 16.48
N ASN A 172 16.00 -20.80 17.17
CA ASN A 172 15.96 -22.25 16.96
C ASN A 172 15.37 -22.95 18.18
N GLN A 173 14.99 -24.21 17.99
CA GLN A 173 14.55 -25.08 19.08
C GLN A 173 15.66 -25.22 20.13
N PRO A 174 15.34 -25.10 21.43
CA PRO A 174 16.32 -25.34 22.48
C PRO A 174 16.83 -26.79 22.37
N SER A 175 18.13 -26.99 22.63
CA SER A 175 18.67 -28.34 22.69
C SER A 175 18.16 -29.03 23.96
N VAL A 176 17.91 -30.34 23.86
CA VAL A 176 17.32 -31.13 24.96
C VAL A 176 18.23 -31.09 26.20
N GLU A 177 19.54 -30.94 25.98
CA GLU A 177 20.58 -30.87 27.00
C GLU A 177 20.55 -29.58 27.84
N LEU A 178 19.84 -28.54 27.40
CA LEU A 178 19.80 -27.24 28.08
C LEU A 178 18.58 -27.06 28.98
N GLU A 179 17.65 -28.03 28.99
CA GLU A 179 16.43 -28.04 29.84
C GLU A 179 15.62 -26.73 29.74
N LEU A 180 15.69 -26.04 28.60
CA LEU A 180 14.91 -24.82 28.35
C LEU A 180 13.54 -25.17 27.78
N GLU A 181 12.48 -24.72 28.45
CA GLU A 181 11.10 -24.94 28.04
C GLU A 181 10.51 -23.67 27.42
N TYR A 182 10.64 -23.50 26.11
CA TYR A 182 9.86 -22.52 25.35
C TYR A 182 9.43 -23.05 23.98
N GLY A 183 8.21 -22.68 23.57
CA GLY A 183 7.69 -22.99 22.25
C GLY A 183 8.23 -22.02 21.19
N VAL A 184 9.03 -22.51 20.24
CA VAL A 184 9.63 -21.66 19.16
C VAL A 184 8.55 -20.91 18.37
N VAL A 185 7.43 -21.57 18.09
CA VAL A 185 6.30 -20.98 17.37
C VAL A 185 5.67 -19.86 18.21
N ASP A 186 5.39 -20.12 19.48
CA ASP A 186 4.79 -19.15 20.41
C ASP A 186 5.66 -17.90 20.59
N ILE A 187 6.99 -18.09 20.71
CA ILE A 187 7.93 -16.97 20.83
C ILE A 187 7.91 -16.10 19.57
N VAL A 188 7.90 -16.69 18.37
CA VAL A 188 7.93 -15.87 17.14
C VAL A 188 6.60 -15.20 16.86
N ILE A 189 5.48 -15.90 17.07
CA ILE A 189 4.15 -15.28 16.98
C ILE A 189 4.03 -14.16 18.02
N GLY A 190 4.35 -14.45 19.28
CA GLY A 190 4.29 -13.47 20.38
C GLY A 190 5.20 -12.27 20.15
N THR A 191 6.41 -12.47 19.61
CA THR A 191 7.30 -11.35 19.23
C THR A 191 6.66 -10.49 18.13
N GLY A 192 6.14 -11.12 17.08
CA GLY A 192 5.44 -10.42 15.99
C GLY A 192 4.26 -9.60 16.50
N GLU A 193 3.41 -10.19 17.34
CA GLU A 193 2.26 -9.53 17.97
C GLU A 193 2.68 -8.34 18.83
N VAL A 194 3.74 -8.48 19.62
CA VAL A 194 4.27 -7.40 20.46
C VAL A 194 4.83 -6.25 19.64
N LEU A 195 5.55 -6.53 18.56
CA LEU A 195 6.05 -5.49 17.65
C LEU A 195 4.90 -4.79 16.92
N GLU A 196 3.88 -5.52 16.47
CA GLU A 196 2.68 -4.92 15.89
C GLU A 196 1.92 -4.08 16.92
N LYS A 197 1.81 -4.55 18.17
CA LYS A 197 1.23 -3.81 19.28
C LYS A 197 2.02 -2.51 19.52
N CYS A 198 3.35 -2.56 19.48
CA CYS A 198 4.19 -1.37 19.56
C CYS A 198 3.81 -0.35 18.48
N LEU A 199 3.63 -0.75 17.22
CA LEU A 199 3.19 0.15 16.14
C LEU A 199 1.81 0.77 16.41
N LYS A 200 0.89 0.03 17.04
CA LYS A 200 -0.46 0.54 17.38
C LYS A 200 -0.40 1.62 18.46
N TYR A 201 0.36 1.40 19.54
CA TYR A 201 0.47 2.34 20.67
C TYR A 201 1.42 3.50 20.38
N PHE A 202 2.44 3.26 19.57
CA PHE A 202 3.44 4.22 19.13
C PHE A 202 3.41 4.27 17.59
N PRO A 203 2.46 4.99 16.98
CA PRO A 203 2.38 5.03 15.53
C PRO A 203 3.53 5.85 14.92
N PRO A 204 4.01 5.52 13.70
CA PRO A 204 5.09 6.23 13.02
C PRO A 204 4.74 7.69 12.70
N CYS A 205 3.46 8.02 12.78
CA CYS A 205 2.94 9.35 12.61
C CYS A 205 3.35 10.29 13.77
N ARG A 206 3.84 9.80 14.91
CA ARG A 206 4.37 10.65 15.99
C ARG A 206 5.63 11.41 15.55
N TRP A 207 5.62 12.73 15.77
CA TRP A 207 6.65 13.62 15.27
C TRP A 207 8.06 13.30 15.79
N ASP A 208 8.17 12.78 17.01
CA ASP A 208 9.42 12.49 17.72
C ASP A 208 9.95 11.07 17.46
N LEU A 209 9.11 10.16 16.95
CA LEU A 209 9.50 8.77 16.70
C LEU A 209 10.00 8.49 15.28
N ARG A 210 9.82 9.45 14.35
CA ARG A 210 10.27 9.32 12.96
C ARG A 210 11.73 8.87 12.83
N PRO A 211 12.72 9.43 13.57
CA PRO A 211 14.10 8.95 13.48
C PRO A 211 14.25 7.49 13.89
N ALA A 212 13.53 7.03 14.92
CA ALA A 212 13.59 5.64 15.37
C ALA A 212 13.06 4.68 14.30
N TYR A 213 11.96 5.02 13.61
CA TYR A 213 11.44 4.19 12.52
C TYR A 213 12.32 4.21 11.28
N GLN A 214 13.02 5.32 11.00
CA GLN A 214 14.07 5.34 9.99
C GLN A 214 15.21 4.38 10.37
N CYS A 215 15.66 4.38 11.63
CA CYS A 215 16.66 3.42 12.11
C CYS A 215 16.18 1.96 12.03
N ILE A 216 14.88 1.69 12.13
CA ILE A 216 14.34 0.32 11.98
C ILE A 216 14.35 -0.10 10.50
N VAL A 217 13.77 0.71 9.61
CA VAL A 217 13.60 0.34 8.18
C VAL A 217 14.93 0.31 7.43
N PHE A 218 15.80 1.30 7.71
CA PHE A 218 17.11 1.46 7.08
C PHE A 218 18.25 0.89 7.95
N GLY A 219 17.91 0.27 9.07
CA GLY A 219 18.87 -0.37 9.97
C GLY A 219 19.45 -1.65 9.41
N GLN A 220 20.32 -2.26 10.21
CA GLN A 220 21.04 -3.49 9.88
C GLN A 220 20.58 -4.61 10.82
N LEU A 221 20.73 -5.85 10.36
CA LEU A 221 20.60 -7.02 11.22
C LEU A 221 21.98 -7.63 11.43
N ASP A 222 22.25 -8.02 12.67
CA ASP A 222 23.52 -8.63 13.07
C ASP A 222 23.50 -10.16 12.88
N ALA A 223 22.46 -10.70 12.24
CA ALA A 223 22.35 -12.14 11.98
C ALA A 223 23.24 -12.56 10.80
N GLN A 224 23.87 -13.73 10.91
CA GLN A 224 24.87 -14.20 9.94
C GLN A 224 24.33 -14.35 8.51
N CYS A 225 23.03 -14.64 8.36
CA CYS A 225 22.39 -14.73 7.05
C CYS A 225 22.42 -13.39 6.27
N PHE A 226 22.66 -12.26 6.94
CA PHE A 226 22.80 -10.95 6.31
C PHE A 226 24.25 -10.54 6.04
N GLU A 227 25.26 -11.35 6.40
CA GLU A 227 26.67 -11.05 6.13
C GLU A 227 26.98 -10.87 4.63
N GLN A 228 26.21 -11.55 3.77
CA GLN A 228 26.34 -11.46 2.31
C GLN A 228 25.49 -10.35 1.69
N CYS A 229 24.58 -9.74 2.47
CA CYS A 229 23.74 -8.65 2.00
C CYS A 229 24.48 -7.31 2.11
N ASP A 230 24.14 -6.36 1.23
CA ASP A 230 24.63 -4.99 1.41
C ASP A 230 23.89 -4.33 2.58
N GLN A 231 24.57 -4.20 3.72
CA GLN A 231 24.01 -3.59 4.91
C GLN A 231 23.63 -2.11 4.73
N ARG A 232 24.08 -1.45 3.66
CA ARG A 232 23.69 -0.06 3.33
C ARG A 232 22.30 0.04 2.72
N GLU A 233 21.78 -1.06 2.18
CA GLU A 233 20.46 -1.12 1.55
C GLU A 233 19.31 -1.14 2.58
N GLY A 234 19.63 -1.46 3.83
CA GLY A 234 18.68 -1.50 4.94
C GLY A 234 17.91 -2.81 5.06
N LEU A 235 17.34 -3.02 6.24
CA LEU A 235 16.66 -4.23 6.67
C LEU A 235 15.62 -4.76 5.65
N LEU A 236 14.70 -3.91 5.20
CA LEU A 236 13.61 -4.36 4.34
C LEU A 236 14.13 -4.87 2.98
N ARG A 237 15.06 -4.13 2.36
CA ARG A 237 15.67 -4.54 1.08
C ARG A 237 16.44 -5.84 1.24
N ASN A 238 17.13 -6.03 2.35
CA ASN A 238 17.88 -7.24 2.64
C ASN A 238 16.96 -8.46 2.87
N VAL A 239 15.83 -8.29 3.55
CA VAL A 239 14.81 -9.36 3.67
C VAL A 239 14.25 -9.75 2.30
N LEU A 240 13.91 -8.78 1.46
CA LEU A 240 13.45 -9.06 0.09
C LEU A 240 14.53 -9.73 -0.77
N HIS A 241 15.78 -9.33 -0.60
CA HIS A 241 16.90 -9.95 -1.31
C HIS A 241 17.08 -11.42 -0.90
N LEU A 242 16.95 -11.74 0.39
CA LEU A 242 16.96 -13.13 0.84
C LEU A 242 15.76 -13.92 0.28
N ILE A 243 14.55 -13.35 0.29
CA ILE A 243 13.37 -14.00 -0.32
C ILE A 243 13.62 -14.30 -1.80
N GLU A 244 14.11 -13.31 -2.57
CA GLU A 244 14.50 -13.48 -3.99
C GLU A 244 15.52 -14.61 -4.14
N HIS A 245 16.60 -14.58 -3.36
CA HIS A 245 17.65 -15.58 -3.40
C HIS A 245 17.14 -16.99 -3.08
N TYR A 246 16.30 -17.14 -2.05
CA TYR A 246 15.74 -18.45 -1.69
C TYR A 246 14.70 -18.93 -2.70
N ILE A 247 13.95 -18.06 -3.36
CA ILE A 247 13.08 -18.47 -4.48
C ILE A 247 13.92 -19.11 -5.59
N GLU A 248 15.07 -18.50 -5.92
CA GLU A 248 15.94 -18.93 -7.02
C GLU A 248 16.86 -20.10 -6.68
N THR A 249 17.15 -20.34 -5.40
CA THR A 249 18.13 -21.33 -4.96
C THR A 249 17.54 -22.33 -3.97
N GLU A 250 17.90 -23.61 -4.12
CA GLU A 250 17.45 -24.68 -3.24
C GLU A 250 18.13 -24.65 -1.86
N SER A 251 19.31 -24.04 -1.77
CA SER A 251 20.15 -23.90 -0.58
C SER A 251 20.32 -25.20 0.23
N GLU A 252 21.16 -26.10 -0.30
CA GLU A 252 22.10 -26.86 0.54
C GLU A 252 23.44 -26.11 0.59
N LEU A 253 23.51 -24.99 1.31
CA LEU A 253 24.79 -24.50 1.82
C LEU A 253 25.09 -25.22 3.14
N VAL A 254 25.20 -26.54 3.08
CA VAL A 254 25.98 -27.29 4.08
C VAL A 254 27.43 -26.92 3.83
N ASN A 255 27.99 -26.14 4.75
CA ASN A 255 29.43 -25.98 5.01
C ASN A 255 30.32 -26.85 4.10
N ARG A 256 30.73 -26.34 2.93
CA ARG A 256 32.00 -26.80 2.34
C ARG A 256 33.07 -26.02 3.10
N PRO A 257 33.84 -26.65 3.99
CA PRO A 257 35.04 -26.00 4.47
C PRO A 257 35.88 -25.80 3.21
N CYS A 258 36.21 -24.57 2.88
CA CYS A 258 37.34 -24.27 2.01
C CYS A 258 38.46 -25.20 2.43
N THR A 259 38.86 -26.11 1.53
CA THR A 259 40.04 -26.95 1.67
C THR A 259 41.26 -26.03 1.76
N ARG A 260 41.50 -25.49 2.96
CA ARG A 260 42.76 -24.87 3.34
C ARG A 260 43.79 -25.97 3.25
N LYS A 261 44.71 -25.76 2.31
CA LYS A 261 45.92 -26.54 2.08
C LYS A 261 46.49 -27.00 3.42
N ARG A 262 46.60 -28.32 3.59
CA ARG A 262 47.38 -28.94 4.68
C ARG A 262 48.76 -28.29 4.72
N PRO A 263 49.20 -27.67 5.82
CA PRO A 263 50.62 -27.49 6.05
C PRO A 263 51.17 -28.84 6.50
N THR A 264 52.06 -29.41 5.69
CA THR A 264 52.97 -30.46 6.10
C THR A 264 53.84 -29.94 7.25
N LYS A 265 53.63 -30.43 8.48
CA LYS A 265 54.66 -30.42 9.50
C LYS A 265 54.76 -31.78 10.19
N ARG A 266 55.96 -32.32 10.07
CA ARG A 266 56.49 -33.51 10.74
C ARG A 266 56.50 -33.32 12.25
N GLY A 267 56.40 -34.47 12.92
CA GLY A 267 56.48 -34.77 14.35
C GLY A 267 57.14 -33.77 15.30
N GLN A 268 56.51 -33.63 16.46
CA GLN A 268 57.20 -33.74 17.74
C GLN A 268 56.20 -34.15 18.83
N THR A 269 56.54 -35.24 19.49
CA THR A 269 55.89 -35.82 20.66
C THR A 269 56.09 -34.89 21.86
N PHE A 270 55.00 -34.43 22.47
CA PHE A 270 54.95 -34.05 23.89
C PHE A 270 53.58 -34.47 24.40
N GLU A 271 53.58 -35.52 25.22
CA GLU A 271 52.44 -36.01 25.98
C GLU A 271 52.21 -35.13 27.22
N ASP A 272 50.96 -35.11 27.66
CA ASP A 272 50.48 -34.81 29.01
C ASP A 272 50.64 -33.39 29.57
N ASP A 273 49.74 -32.47 29.15
CA ASP A 273 49.00 -31.59 30.09
C ASP A 273 47.82 -30.81 29.44
N GLU A 274 47.62 -30.88 28.11
CA GLU A 274 46.56 -30.11 27.41
C GLU A 274 45.23 -30.86 27.16
N MET A 275 45.12 -32.13 27.57
CA MET A 275 43.99 -32.98 27.16
C MET A 275 42.68 -32.76 27.96
N VAL A 276 42.72 -32.03 29.09
CA VAL A 276 41.54 -31.79 29.95
C VAL A 276 40.79 -30.50 29.59
N SER A 277 41.48 -29.50 29.03
CA SER A 277 40.87 -28.22 28.60
C SER A 277 40.13 -28.33 27.27
N TYR A 278 40.41 -29.37 26.48
CA TYR A 278 39.79 -29.59 25.17
C TYR A 278 38.35 -30.10 25.25
N ASN A 279 37.89 -30.58 26.40
CA ASN A 279 36.58 -31.23 26.51
C ASN A 279 35.47 -30.24 26.90
N TYR A 280 35.64 -29.42 27.94
CA TYR A 280 34.60 -28.48 28.35
C TYR A 280 34.43 -27.30 27.38
N ILE A 281 35.52 -26.69 26.89
CA ILE A 281 35.42 -25.55 25.97
C ILE A 281 34.88 -25.99 24.60
N SER A 282 35.31 -27.14 24.09
CA SER A 282 34.76 -27.69 22.84
C SER A 282 33.31 -28.15 23.00
N TRP A 283 32.96 -28.78 24.13
CA TRP A 283 31.57 -29.13 24.45
C TRP A 283 30.71 -27.87 24.61
N MET A 284 31.19 -26.83 25.29
CA MET A 284 30.48 -25.56 25.46
C MET A 284 30.33 -24.80 24.14
N LEU A 285 31.31 -24.86 23.23
CA LEU A 285 31.23 -24.28 21.89
C LEU A 285 30.33 -25.10 20.95
N ALA A 286 30.33 -26.43 21.08
CA ALA A 286 29.49 -27.34 20.30
C ALA A 286 28.02 -27.33 20.77
N ASN A 287 27.79 -27.15 22.08
CA ASN A 287 26.46 -27.11 22.72
C ASN A 287 26.03 -25.69 23.08
N ARG A 288 26.72 -24.66 22.57
CA ARG A 288 26.24 -23.29 22.69
C ARG A 288 24.98 -23.19 21.84
N LEU A 289 23.84 -22.92 22.47
CA LEU A 289 22.69 -22.42 21.71
C LEU A 289 23.19 -21.22 20.90
N ARG A 290 22.99 -21.28 19.59
CA ARG A 290 23.23 -20.14 18.72
C ARG A 290 22.07 -20.10 17.77
N TYR A 291 21.26 -19.06 17.96
CA TYR A 291 20.21 -18.69 17.04
C TYR A 291 20.83 -18.41 15.67
N ASP A 292 20.49 -19.27 14.72
CA ASP A 292 21.05 -19.30 13.38
C ASP A 292 19.95 -19.62 12.38
N PHE A 293 19.69 -18.65 11.51
CA PHE A 293 18.74 -18.75 10.40
C PHE A 293 19.08 -19.91 9.46
N ASN A 294 20.37 -20.22 9.28
CA ASN A 294 20.80 -21.27 8.36
C ASN A 294 20.55 -22.68 8.91
N LYS A 295 20.24 -22.84 10.21
CA LYS A 295 19.83 -24.13 10.77
C LYS A 295 18.34 -24.45 10.55
N LEU A 296 17.54 -23.44 10.19
CA LEU A 296 16.11 -23.60 9.93
C LEU A 296 15.86 -24.34 8.61
N SER A 297 14.75 -25.06 8.55
CA SER A 297 14.25 -25.65 7.30
C SER A 297 13.88 -24.56 6.29
N ARG A 298 13.84 -24.90 4.99
CA ARG A 298 13.43 -23.95 3.94
C ARG A 298 12.06 -23.33 4.21
N ALA A 299 11.09 -24.15 4.65
CA ALA A 299 9.74 -23.69 4.95
C ALA A 299 9.75 -22.67 6.09
N GLU A 300 10.39 -23.01 7.22
CA GLU A 300 10.50 -22.08 8.34
C GLU A 300 11.23 -20.79 7.96
N ARG A 301 12.30 -20.86 7.15
CA ARG A 301 13.00 -19.66 6.67
C ARG A 301 12.07 -18.70 5.95
N PHE A 302 11.22 -19.19 5.04
CA PHE A 302 10.22 -18.36 4.37
C PHE A 302 9.19 -17.81 5.35
N GLU A 303 8.65 -18.66 6.22
CA GLU A 303 7.68 -18.24 7.25
C GLU A 303 8.25 -17.11 8.13
N ARG A 304 9.51 -17.23 8.59
CA ARG A 304 10.16 -16.17 9.39
C ARG A 304 10.40 -14.89 8.56
N LEU A 305 10.83 -15.01 7.30
CA LEU A 305 11.06 -13.86 6.42
C LEU A 305 9.76 -13.11 6.15
N PHE A 306 8.66 -13.81 5.86
CA PHE A 306 7.35 -13.18 5.64
C PHE A 306 6.74 -12.62 6.91
N ALA A 307 6.93 -13.26 8.07
CA ALA A 307 6.50 -12.71 9.36
C ALA A 307 7.20 -11.38 9.68
N VAL A 308 8.52 -11.29 9.45
CA VAL A 308 9.25 -10.01 9.58
C VAL A 308 8.79 -8.99 8.55
N LEU A 309 8.66 -9.40 7.28
CA LEU A 309 8.22 -8.51 6.22
C LEU A 309 6.82 -7.95 6.47
N GLN A 310 5.90 -8.74 7.04
CA GLN A 310 4.56 -8.30 7.43
C GLN A 310 4.61 -7.13 8.42
N VAL A 311 5.45 -7.20 9.45
CA VAL A 311 5.61 -6.11 10.44
C VAL A 311 6.18 -4.86 9.76
N LEU A 312 7.17 -5.01 8.88
CA LEU A 312 7.80 -3.90 8.17
C LEU A 312 6.83 -3.24 7.17
N VAL A 313 6.08 -4.02 6.40
CA VAL A 313 5.07 -3.50 5.47
C VAL A 313 3.96 -2.77 6.23
N LYS A 314 3.52 -3.30 7.38
CA LYS A 314 2.55 -2.61 8.25
C LYS A 314 3.07 -1.27 8.76
N LEU A 315 4.34 -1.18 9.14
CA LEU A 315 4.98 0.08 9.51
C LEU A 315 4.95 1.09 8.35
N LEU A 316 5.31 0.66 7.13
CA LEU A 316 5.27 1.52 5.94
C LEU A 316 3.84 1.99 5.60
N GLU A 317 2.85 1.11 5.67
CA GLU A 317 1.45 1.43 5.46
C GLU A 317 0.95 2.49 6.46
N MET A 318 1.28 2.33 7.74
CA MET A 318 0.89 3.28 8.79
C MET A 318 1.56 4.65 8.62
N ASP A 319 2.83 4.69 8.26
CA ASP A 319 3.55 5.94 7.96
C ASP A 319 2.94 6.62 6.73
N PHE A 320 2.77 5.87 5.64
CA PHE A 320 2.33 6.42 4.37
C PHE A 320 0.89 6.90 4.39
N ALA A 321 -0.03 6.16 5.02
CA ALA A 321 -1.42 6.58 5.20
C ALA A 321 -1.49 7.94 5.90
N MET A 322 -0.78 8.09 7.01
CA MET A 322 -0.77 9.35 7.76
C MET A 322 0.00 10.47 7.03
N TRP A 323 1.01 10.12 6.23
CA TRP A 323 1.72 11.06 5.40
C TRP A 323 0.82 11.68 4.33
N ILE A 324 0.00 10.87 3.63
CA ILE A 324 -0.95 11.35 2.61
C ILE A 324 -1.92 12.36 3.23
N LEU A 325 -2.52 12.00 4.38
CA LEU A 325 -3.48 12.86 5.08
C LEU A 325 -2.87 14.21 5.51
N ARG A 326 -1.58 14.26 5.84
CA ARG A 326 -0.87 15.49 6.26
C ARG A 326 -0.42 16.37 5.11
N ASN A 327 -0.25 15.79 3.92
CA ASN A 327 0.29 16.46 2.75
C ASN A 327 -0.72 16.44 1.57
N PRO A 328 -1.97 16.91 1.77
CA PRO A 328 -2.99 16.91 0.71
C PRO A 328 -2.72 17.94 -0.38
N THR A 329 -1.77 18.84 -0.16
CA THR A 329 -1.33 19.80 -1.17
C THR A 329 0.18 19.73 -1.34
N LYS A 330 0.66 20.10 -2.53
CA LYS A 330 2.08 20.03 -2.91
C LYS A 330 2.64 18.60 -2.71
N THR A 331 1.81 17.59 -2.95
CA THR A 331 2.14 16.19 -2.67
C THR A 331 3.43 15.76 -3.33
N GLN A 332 3.61 16.01 -4.64
CA GLN A 332 4.86 15.73 -5.36
C GLN A 332 6.07 16.41 -4.70
N GLN A 333 5.99 17.69 -4.36
CA GLN A 333 7.10 18.42 -3.74
C GLN A 333 7.48 17.86 -2.36
N ASN A 334 6.49 17.48 -1.55
CA ASN A 334 6.74 16.88 -0.24
C ASN A 334 7.26 15.44 -0.36
N LEU A 335 6.82 14.70 -1.36
CA LEU A 335 7.25 13.32 -1.63
C LEU A 335 8.72 13.29 -2.06
N CYS A 336 9.13 14.25 -2.90
CA CYS A 336 10.52 14.35 -3.37
C CYS A 336 11.48 14.97 -2.35
N ASN A 337 10.98 15.48 -1.21
CA ASN A 337 11.80 16.13 -0.19
C ASN A 337 12.27 15.10 0.85
N PRO A 338 13.58 14.80 0.97
CA PRO A 338 14.09 13.78 1.89
C PRO A 338 13.69 13.98 3.37
N SER A 339 13.54 15.24 3.80
CA SER A 339 13.15 15.55 5.19
C SER A 339 11.66 15.28 5.47
N ARG A 340 10.83 15.27 4.43
CA ARG A 340 9.37 15.17 4.53
C ARG A 340 8.80 13.92 3.91
N SER A 341 9.53 13.23 3.05
CA SER A 341 9.06 12.09 2.27
C SER A 341 8.65 10.91 3.18
N PRO A 342 7.63 10.12 2.81
CA PRO A 342 7.26 8.94 3.58
C PRO A 342 8.37 7.89 3.50
N LEU A 343 8.41 6.96 4.45
CA LEU A 343 9.41 5.89 4.50
C LEU A 343 9.43 5.07 3.21
N VAL A 344 8.27 4.79 2.61
CA VAL A 344 8.19 4.07 1.33
C VAL A 344 8.90 4.80 0.19
N ALA A 345 8.84 6.13 0.13
CA ALA A 345 9.50 6.88 -0.93
C ALA A 345 11.03 6.86 -0.76
N GLN A 346 11.53 6.97 0.48
CA GLN A 346 12.96 6.85 0.80
C GLN A 346 13.47 5.43 0.56
N LEU A 347 12.63 4.43 0.81
CA LEU A 347 12.94 3.03 0.55
C LEU A 347 13.04 2.73 -0.93
N VAL A 348 12.18 3.32 -1.77
CA VAL A 348 12.12 2.98 -3.19
C VAL A 348 13.09 3.83 -3.99
N TRP A 349 13.20 5.12 -3.72
CA TRP A 349 13.96 6.07 -4.56
C TRP A 349 15.06 6.81 -3.80
N ASN A 350 16.22 6.89 -4.43
CA ASN A 350 17.35 7.74 -4.03
C ASN A 350 17.51 8.92 -5.00
N GLY A 351 16.41 9.57 -5.37
CA GLY A 351 16.37 10.53 -6.48
C GLY A 351 15.12 10.31 -7.32
N ASP A 352 15.25 10.40 -8.65
CA ASP A 352 14.23 10.18 -9.69
C ASP A 352 12.91 9.51 -9.22
N TYR A 353 12.05 10.30 -8.59
CA TYR A 353 10.88 9.80 -7.87
C TYR A 353 9.78 9.41 -8.84
N GLY A 354 9.22 8.21 -8.66
CA GLY A 354 8.18 7.66 -9.53
C GLY A 354 8.69 6.87 -10.72
N SER A 355 10.01 6.81 -10.94
CA SER A 355 10.58 5.98 -12.00
C SER A 355 10.71 4.52 -11.60
N VAL A 356 10.72 3.63 -12.60
CA VAL A 356 10.91 2.18 -12.41
C VAL A 356 12.39 1.85 -12.34
N ASN A 357 12.90 1.66 -11.13
CA ASN A 357 14.30 1.31 -10.88
C ASN A 357 14.50 -0.21 -10.67
N LEU A 358 15.74 -0.62 -10.37
CA LEU A 358 16.10 -2.03 -10.17
C LEU A 358 15.32 -2.65 -9.00
N PHE A 359 15.13 -1.92 -7.90
CA PHE A 359 14.37 -2.40 -6.75
C PHE A 359 12.92 -2.74 -7.12
N ILE A 360 12.24 -1.87 -7.86
CA ILE A 360 10.88 -2.12 -8.35
C ILE A 360 10.83 -3.34 -9.28
N LYS A 361 11.82 -3.47 -10.18
CA LYS A 361 11.89 -4.63 -11.10
C LYS A 361 12.07 -5.94 -10.34
N LYS A 362 12.91 -5.97 -9.32
CA LYS A 362 13.08 -7.14 -8.44
C LYS A 362 11.80 -7.45 -7.67
N LEU A 363 11.12 -6.43 -7.15
CA LEU A 363 9.85 -6.61 -6.46
C LEU A 363 8.77 -7.21 -7.40
N PHE A 364 8.71 -6.77 -8.67
CA PHE A 364 7.86 -7.40 -9.68
C PHE A 364 8.24 -8.87 -9.91
N GLN A 365 9.54 -9.16 -10.05
CA GLN A 365 10.03 -10.51 -10.28
C GLN A 365 9.68 -11.46 -9.12
N ILE A 366 9.90 -11.03 -7.87
CA ILE A 366 9.51 -11.78 -6.67
C ILE A 366 8.01 -12.10 -6.70
N PHE A 367 7.18 -11.08 -6.93
CA PHE A 367 5.73 -11.25 -6.97
C PHE A 367 5.29 -12.25 -8.05
N ILE A 368 5.81 -12.12 -9.27
CA ILE A 368 5.48 -13.01 -10.39
C ILE A 368 5.97 -14.44 -10.13
N ASN A 369 7.19 -14.61 -9.61
CA ASN A 369 7.73 -15.93 -9.29
C ASN A 369 6.91 -16.64 -8.20
N MET A 370 6.51 -15.92 -7.15
CA MET A 370 5.65 -16.49 -6.10
C MET A 370 4.29 -16.93 -6.64
N ASN A 371 3.69 -16.18 -7.57
CA ASN A 371 2.45 -16.55 -8.24
C ASN A 371 2.64 -17.78 -9.15
N ALA A 372 3.76 -17.86 -9.86
CA ALA A 372 4.10 -19.00 -10.73
C ALA A 372 4.36 -20.29 -9.93
N LEU A 373 4.92 -20.15 -8.74
CA LEU A 373 5.24 -21.24 -7.83
C LEU A 373 4.10 -21.58 -6.85
N HIS A 374 2.96 -20.88 -6.94
CA HIS A 374 1.79 -21.07 -6.08
C HIS A 374 2.12 -21.03 -4.57
N TYR A 375 2.94 -20.05 -4.15
CA TYR A 375 3.24 -19.84 -2.73
C TYR A 375 1.96 -19.53 -1.93
N PRO A 376 1.98 -19.70 -0.58
CA PRO A 376 0.82 -19.40 0.25
C PRO A 376 0.22 -18.01 -0.01
N LYS A 377 -1.12 -17.93 0.00
CA LYS A 377 -1.85 -16.69 -0.33
C LYS A 377 -1.49 -15.54 0.61
N ASP A 378 -1.27 -15.84 1.89
CA ASP A 378 -0.93 -14.84 2.89
C ASP A 378 0.44 -14.21 2.61
N ASP A 379 1.43 -15.00 2.15
CA ASP A 379 2.75 -14.51 1.77
C ASP A 379 2.70 -13.67 0.49
N ILE A 380 1.95 -14.13 -0.52
CA ILE A 380 1.70 -13.35 -1.74
C ILE A 380 1.01 -12.03 -1.38
N ALA A 381 0.10 -12.03 -0.40
CA ALA A 381 -0.59 -10.84 0.05
C ALA A 381 0.36 -9.83 0.70
N VAL A 382 1.41 -10.25 1.42
CA VAL A 382 2.44 -9.34 1.97
C VAL A 382 3.18 -8.59 0.85
N ILE A 383 3.59 -9.28 -0.22
CA ILE A 383 4.23 -8.62 -1.37
C ILE A 383 3.24 -7.74 -2.14
N SER A 384 1.99 -8.18 -2.28
CA SER A 384 0.93 -7.39 -2.92
C SER A 384 0.62 -6.08 -2.17
N ARG A 385 0.66 -6.11 -0.83
CA ARG A 385 0.57 -4.91 0.03
C ARG A 385 1.70 -3.92 -0.25
N LEU A 386 2.94 -4.42 -0.30
CA LEU A 386 4.10 -3.60 -0.63
C LEU A 386 3.98 -2.99 -2.04
N LEU A 387 3.57 -3.79 -3.03
CA LEU A 387 3.31 -3.31 -4.38
C LEU A 387 2.21 -2.24 -4.42
N SER A 388 1.15 -2.39 -3.63
CA SER A 388 0.07 -1.41 -3.52
C SER A 388 0.58 -0.05 -3.06
N ILE A 389 1.34 0.00 -1.95
CA ILE A 389 1.88 1.26 -1.43
C ILE A 389 2.90 1.90 -2.37
N VAL A 390 3.71 1.09 -3.08
CA VAL A 390 4.64 1.60 -4.11
C VAL A 390 3.87 2.18 -5.29
N THR A 391 2.81 1.50 -5.74
CA THR A 391 1.96 1.97 -6.84
C THR A 391 1.32 3.31 -6.51
N VAL A 392 0.77 3.45 -5.30
CA VAL A 392 0.18 4.72 -4.86
C VAL A 392 1.26 5.80 -4.73
N ALA A 393 2.46 5.46 -4.26
CA ALA A 393 3.56 6.43 -4.22
C ALA A 393 3.97 6.93 -5.62
N VAL A 394 4.09 6.03 -6.61
CA VAL A 394 4.32 6.39 -8.03
C VAL A 394 3.22 7.34 -8.52
N ASN A 395 1.97 7.02 -8.21
CA ASN A 395 0.82 7.83 -8.59
C ASN A 395 0.88 9.25 -8.00
N LEU A 396 1.22 9.37 -6.72
CA LEU A 396 1.35 10.66 -6.04
C LEU A 396 2.51 11.51 -6.57
N CYS A 397 3.55 10.91 -7.17
CA CYS A 397 4.62 11.66 -7.86
C CYS A 397 4.09 12.49 -9.04
N GLU A 398 2.95 12.12 -9.62
CA GLU A 398 2.41 12.74 -10.83
C GLU A 398 1.40 13.86 -10.57
N PHE A 399 1.10 14.10 -9.29
CA PHE A 399 0.11 15.09 -8.84
C PHE A 399 0.66 16.50 -9.00
N GLN A 400 0.36 17.10 -10.15
CA GLN A 400 0.63 18.50 -10.44
C GLN A 400 -0.52 19.36 -9.91
N HIS A 401 -0.18 20.41 -9.19
CA HIS A 401 -1.16 21.38 -8.68
C HIS A 401 -1.14 22.59 -9.60
N SER A 402 -2.05 22.61 -10.58
CA SER A 402 -2.28 23.79 -11.42
C SER A 402 -3.37 24.61 -10.74
N GLU A 403 -3.07 25.86 -10.38
CA GLU A 403 -4.03 26.79 -9.75
C GLU A 403 -4.67 26.28 -8.44
N GLY A 404 -4.01 25.34 -7.75
CA GLY A 404 -4.53 24.73 -6.52
C GLY A 404 -5.54 23.60 -6.74
N GLN A 405 -5.77 23.20 -7.99
CA GLN A 405 -6.59 22.05 -8.35
C GLN A 405 -5.74 20.85 -8.80
N ILE A 406 -6.31 19.64 -8.68
CA ILE A 406 -5.68 18.36 -9.04
C ILE A 406 -6.69 17.54 -9.85
N GLN A 407 -6.25 16.98 -10.97
CA GLN A 407 -7.01 15.96 -11.70
C GLN A 407 -7.03 14.66 -10.88
N TYR A 408 -8.22 14.14 -10.59
CA TYR A 408 -8.37 12.94 -9.77
C TYR A 408 -9.54 12.07 -10.27
N PRO A 409 -9.37 10.73 -10.43
CA PRO A 409 -8.12 9.97 -10.32
C PRO A 409 -7.05 10.46 -11.32
N CYS A 410 -5.78 10.44 -10.91
CA CYS A 410 -4.67 10.87 -11.77
C CYS A 410 -4.02 9.62 -12.37
N VAL A 411 -3.97 9.48 -13.69
CA VAL A 411 -3.18 8.44 -14.36
C VAL A 411 -2.40 9.10 -15.47
N LYS A 412 -1.07 9.12 -15.35
CA LYS A 412 -0.16 9.75 -16.32
C LYS A 412 0.97 8.78 -16.69
N ASP A 413 1.97 9.29 -17.40
CA ASP A 413 3.00 8.49 -18.06
C ASP A 413 3.80 7.58 -17.13
N ASN A 414 4.17 8.03 -15.92
CA ASN A 414 4.93 7.22 -14.97
C ASN A 414 4.07 6.07 -14.42
N SER A 415 2.80 6.32 -14.04
CA SER A 415 1.88 5.26 -13.62
C SER A 415 1.69 4.23 -14.75
N LEU A 416 1.47 4.68 -15.99
CA LEU A 416 1.33 3.81 -17.15
C LEU A 416 2.62 3.07 -17.49
N HIS A 417 3.79 3.71 -17.33
CA HIS A 417 5.08 3.06 -17.52
C HIS A 417 5.32 1.98 -16.47
N TYR A 418 4.98 2.26 -15.20
CA TYR A 418 5.07 1.32 -14.09
C TYR A 418 4.23 0.06 -14.35
N ALA A 419 2.97 0.22 -14.75
CA ALA A 419 2.10 -0.91 -15.11
C ALA A 419 2.64 -1.71 -16.31
N ARG A 420 3.14 -1.02 -17.35
CA ARG A 420 3.78 -1.65 -18.52
C ARG A 420 5.04 -2.44 -18.15
N GLN A 421 5.84 -1.95 -17.20
CA GLN A 421 7.02 -2.69 -16.73
C GLN A 421 6.62 -3.96 -15.97
N LEU A 422 5.58 -3.90 -15.11
CA LEU A 422 5.05 -5.10 -14.46
C LEU A 422 4.57 -6.14 -15.49
N TRP A 423 3.79 -5.70 -16.48
CA TRP A 423 3.35 -6.57 -17.57
C TRP A 423 4.54 -7.17 -18.35
N LYS A 424 5.56 -6.35 -18.65
CA LYS A 424 6.76 -6.82 -19.35
C LYS A 424 7.51 -7.87 -18.54
N THR A 425 7.66 -7.69 -17.22
CA THR A 425 8.28 -8.69 -16.35
C THR A 425 7.48 -9.99 -16.36
N LEU A 426 6.15 -9.92 -16.29
CA LEU A 426 5.25 -11.07 -16.37
C LEU A 426 5.42 -11.80 -17.71
N GLU A 427 5.38 -11.07 -18.82
CA GLU A 427 5.53 -11.62 -20.18
C GLU A 427 6.91 -12.25 -20.41
N SER A 428 7.96 -11.71 -19.79
CA SER A 428 9.33 -12.24 -19.89
C SER A 428 9.59 -13.46 -19.00
N SER A 429 8.67 -13.82 -18.11
CA SER A 429 8.83 -14.97 -17.21
C SER A 429 8.90 -16.28 -18.00
N GLY A 430 9.81 -17.19 -17.60
CA GLY A 430 9.86 -18.57 -18.12
C GLY A 430 8.58 -19.37 -17.85
N TYR A 431 7.74 -18.91 -16.92
CA TYR A 431 6.47 -19.51 -16.53
C TYR A 431 5.25 -18.82 -17.18
N PHE A 432 5.47 -17.89 -18.11
CA PHE A 432 4.38 -17.12 -18.71
C PHE A 432 3.29 -18.04 -19.30
N SER A 433 2.08 -17.89 -18.77
CA SER A 433 0.87 -18.65 -19.12
C SER A 433 -0.37 -17.83 -18.77
N ILE A 434 -1.53 -18.17 -19.35
CA ILE A 434 -2.79 -17.47 -19.00
C ILE A 434 -3.16 -17.69 -17.52
N PRO A 435 -3.07 -18.89 -16.94
CA PRO A 435 -3.29 -19.09 -15.51
C PRO A 435 -2.41 -18.21 -14.63
N LEU A 436 -1.12 -18.05 -14.98
CA LEU A 436 -0.22 -17.15 -14.25
C LEU A 436 -0.66 -15.68 -14.37
N CYS A 437 -1.09 -15.23 -15.56
CA CYS A 437 -1.60 -13.87 -15.72
C CYS A 437 -2.85 -13.66 -14.86
N LEU A 438 -3.79 -14.60 -14.87
CA LEU A 438 -5.01 -14.53 -14.08
C LEU A 438 -4.73 -14.55 -12.58
N SER A 439 -3.85 -15.43 -12.10
CA SER A 439 -3.46 -15.49 -10.68
C SER A 439 -2.78 -14.19 -10.24
N THR A 440 -1.86 -13.67 -11.05
CA THR A 440 -1.18 -12.39 -10.81
C THR A 440 -2.18 -11.24 -10.71
N ILE A 441 -3.12 -11.15 -11.66
CA ILE A 441 -4.16 -10.11 -11.67
C ILE A 441 -5.06 -10.20 -10.44
N ARG A 442 -5.52 -11.41 -10.07
CA ARG A 442 -6.36 -11.63 -8.89
C ARG A 442 -5.64 -11.25 -7.59
N ASN A 443 -4.36 -11.56 -7.49
CA ASN A 443 -3.57 -11.32 -6.28
C ASN A 443 -3.07 -9.88 -6.12
N LEU A 444 -3.14 -9.04 -7.15
CA LEU A 444 -2.86 -7.59 -7.02
C LEU A 444 -3.90 -6.92 -6.15
N ARG A 445 -3.51 -5.92 -5.35
CA ARG A 445 -4.46 -5.11 -4.55
C ARG A 445 -4.87 -3.81 -5.23
N SER A 446 -3.97 -3.19 -5.99
CA SER A 446 -4.24 -1.91 -6.63
C SER A 446 -5.29 -2.05 -7.75
N PRO A 447 -6.44 -1.35 -7.69
CA PRO A 447 -7.41 -1.33 -8.78
C PRO A 447 -6.78 -0.85 -10.09
N PHE A 448 -5.91 0.16 -10.03
CA PHE A 448 -5.17 0.65 -11.19
C PHE A 448 -4.39 -0.47 -11.89
N LEU A 449 -3.59 -1.25 -11.15
CA LEU A 449 -2.82 -2.34 -11.76
C LEU A 449 -3.71 -3.46 -12.28
N ARG A 450 -4.78 -3.83 -11.55
CA ARG A 450 -5.74 -4.84 -12.00
C ARG A 450 -6.35 -4.47 -13.35
N LEU A 451 -6.80 -3.24 -13.50
CA LEU A 451 -7.37 -2.73 -14.74
C LEU A 451 -6.34 -2.76 -15.88
N GLN A 452 -5.13 -2.22 -15.66
CA GLN A 452 -4.10 -2.15 -16.69
C GLN A 452 -3.62 -3.53 -17.14
N LEU A 453 -3.42 -4.48 -16.21
CA LEU A 453 -2.99 -5.83 -16.57
C LEU A 453 -4.13 -6.65 -17.21
N ALA A 454 -5.39 -6.44 -16.81
CA ALA A 454 -6.52 -7.04 -17.50
C ALA A 454 -6.61 -6.54 -18.94
N GLU A 455 -6.47 -5.23 -19.16
CA GLU A 455 -6.44 -4.65 -20.51
C GLU A 455 -5.29 -5.23 -21.35
N HIS A 456 -4.06 -5.31 -20.80
CA HIS A 456 -2.92 -5.89 -21.51
C HIS A 456 -3.10 -7.38 -21.84
N LEU A 457 -3.71 -8.16 -20.94
CA LEU A 457 -4.03 -9.56 -21.19
C LEU A 457 -5.03 -9.70 -22.33
N PHE A 458 -6.08 -8.89 -22.32
CA PHE A 458 -7.05 -8.87 -23.41
C PHE A 458 -6.45 -8.42 -24.75
N GLN A 459 -5.54 -7.46 -24.74
CA GLN A 459 -4.82 -7.01 -25.94
C GLN A 459 -3.98 -8.11 -26.60
N LYS A 460 -3.65 -9.20 -25.88
CA LYS A 460 -3.03 -10.39 -26.48
C LYS A 460 -3.98 -11.16 -27.38
N PHE A 461 -5.28 -11.18 -27.06
CA PHE A 461 -6.31 -11.84 -27.84
C PHE A 461 -6.92 -10.92 -28.89
N ASN A 462 -7.14 -9.64 -28.54
CA ASN A 462 -7.70 -8.63 -29.42
C ASN A 462 -6.94 -7.31 -29.29
N ARG A 463 -6.04 -7.02 -30.23
CA ARG A 463 -5.21 -5.80 -30.22
C ARG A 463 -5.98 -4.49 -30.19
N SER A 464 -7.23 -4.48 -30.66
CA SER A 464 -8.08 -3.29 -30.67
C SER A 464 -8.78 -3.03 -29.32
N MET A 465 -8.68 -3.99 -28.39
CA MET A 465 -9.39 -3.93 -27.12
C MET A 465 -8.82 -2.84 -26.20
N ASN A 466 -9.74 -2.03 -25.67
CA ASN A 466 -9.41 -0.95 -24.75
C ASN A 466 -10.51 -0.77 -23.71
N LEU A 467 -10.13 -0.79 -22.43
CA LEU A 467 -11.03 -0.76 -21.28
C LEU A 467 -11.05 0.62 -20.59
N ARG A 468 -11.29 1.69 -21.37
CA ARG A 468 -11.21 3.08 -20.87
C ARG A 468 -12.35 3.50 -19.94
N ASN A 469 -13.53 2.94 -20.14
CA ASN A 469 -14.77 3.36 -19.48
C ASN A 469 -15.79 2.22 -19.48
N VAL A 470 -16.91 2.39 -18.76
CA VAL A 470 -17.92 1.34 -18.63
C VAL A 470 -18.52 0.96 -19.99
N ARG A 471 -18.64 1.93 -20.91
CA ARG A 471 -19.10 1.67 -22.27
C ARG A 471 -18.24 0.63 -22.97
N SER A 472 -16.92 0.68 -22.82
CA SER A 472 -16.02 -0.34 -23.38
C SER A 472 -16.33 -1.73 -22.85
N PHE A 473 -16.59 -1.88 -21.55
CA PHE A 473 -16.97 -3.17 -20.96
C PHE A 473 -18.31 -3.67 -21.50
N PHE A 474 -19.30 -2.77 -21.60
CA PHE A 474 -20.60 -3.11 -22.19
C PHE A 474 -20.46 -3.56 -23.66
N GLN A 475 -19.58 -2.91 -24.43
CA GLN A 475 -19.32 -3.33 -25.81
C GLN A 475 -18.72 -4.73 -25.89
N GLN A 476 -17.81 -5.10 -24.97
CA GLN A 476 -17.29 -6.47 -24.90
C GLN A 476 -18.37 -7.49 -24.51
N LEU A 477 -19.32 -7.09 -23.65
CA LEU A 477 -20.50 -7.90 -23.35
C LEU A 477 -21.39 -8.11 -24.59
N LEU A 478 -21.61 -7.06 -25.38
CA LEU A 478 -22.43 -7.17 -26.59
C LEU A 478 -21.74 -7.96 -27.70
N SER A 479 -20.41 -7.90 -27.83
CA SER A 479 -19.67 -8.63 -28.86
C SER A 479 -19.59 -10.13 -28.60
N ARG A 480 -19.91 -10.60 -27.38
CA ARG A 480 -19.97 -12.02 -26.99
C ARG A 480 -18.69 -12.81 -27.32
N CYS A 481 -17.53 -12.16 -27.28
CA CYS A 481 -16.24 -12.79 -27.66
C CYS A 481 -15.84 -13.98 -26.77
N TRP A 482 -16.45 -14.15 -25.59
CA TRP A 482 -16.23 -15.34 -24.76
C TRP A 482 -16.82 -16.62 -25.36
N LEU A 483 -17.77 -16.52 -26.31
CA LEU A 483 -18.33 -17.68 -27.00
C LEU A 483 -17.31 -18.33 -27.95
N ASP A 484 -16.29 -17.57 -28.37
CA ASP A 484 -15.18 -18.09 -29.17
C ASP A 484 -14.13 -18.82 -28.30
N CYS A 485 -14.28 -18.78 -26.97
CA CYS A 485 -13.39 -19.44 -26.03
C CYS A 485 -13.83 -20.89 -25.77
N ALA A 486 -12.89 -21.77 -25.41
CA ALA A 486 -13.21 -23.13 -24.99
C ALA A 486 -14.07 -23.12 -23.71
N THR A 487 -15.08 -23.99 -23.66
CA THR A 487 -16.01 -24.15 -22.51
C THR A 487 -15.38 -24.93 -21.37
N ASP A 488 -14.63 -25.98 -21.70
CA ASP A 488 -14.07 -26.91 -20.72
C ASP A 488 -12.65 -26.47 -20.35
N GLU A 489 -12.49 -25.98 -19.12
CA GLU A 489 -11.17 -26.00 -18.48
C GLU A 489 -10.73 -27.46 -18.45
N PRO A 490 -9.56 -27.84 -18.98
CA PRO A 490 -9.05 -29.19 -18.86
C PRO A 490 -8.99 -29.47 -17.36
N ASP A 491 -9.64 -30.55 -16.93
CA ASP A 491 -9.54 -31.00 -15.55
C ASP A 491 -8.05 -30.95 -15.16
N GLU A 492 -7.74 -30.25 -14.07
CA GLU A 492 -6.37 -30.21 -13.51
C GLU A 492 -5.85 -31.62 -13.13
N SER A 493 -6.61 -32.69 -13.43
CA SER A 493 -6.24 -34.10 -13.34
C SER A 493 -5.22 -34.56 -14.40
N PHE A 494 -4.95 -33.79 -15.46
CA PHE A 494 -3.86 -34.10 -16.41
C PHE A 494 -2.59 -33.26 -16.22
N SER A 495 -2.66 -32.18 -15.42
CA SER A 495 -1.51 -31.43 -14.90
C SER A 495 -1.19 -31.77 -13.44
N SER A 496 -1.88 -32.75 -12.85
CA SER A 496 -1.56 -33.35 -11.55
C SER A 496 -0.32 -34.26 -11.62
N HIS A 497 0.82 -33.68 -12.00
CA HIS A 497 2.11 -34.22 -11.59
C HIS A 497 2.82 -33.22 -10.68
N ARG A 498 2.69 -33.57 -9.39
CA ARG A 498 3.26 -32.98 -8.18
C ARG A 498 2.48 -31.76 -7.68
N GLN A 499 1.58 -32.01 -6.72
CA GLN A 499 1.61 -31.15 -5.53
C GLN A 499 3.09 -31.00 -5.18
N PRO A 500 3.64 -29.77 -5.17
CA PRO A 500 5.04 -29.60 -4.85
C PRO A 500 5.22 -30.24 -3.47
N ALA A 501 6.18 -31.16 -3.35
CA ALA A 501 6.46 -31.84 -2.08
C ALA A 501 6.80 -30.85 -0.94
N SER A 502 7.01 -29.57 -1.30
CA SER A 502 7.29 -28.45 -0.43
C SER A 502 6.25 -27.33 -0.63
N ILE A 503 5.84 -26.71 0.46
CA ILE A 503 5.01 -25.48 0.49
C ILE A 503 5.70 -24.32 -0.26
N TYR A 504 7.04 -24.31 -0.24
CA TYR A 504 7.86 -23.32 -0.93
C TYR A 504 8.79 -24.01 -1.94
N PRO A 505 8.31 -24.32 -3.15
CA PRO A 505 9.16 -24.90 -4.19
C PRO A 505 10.24 -23.92 -4.67
N VAL A 506 11.29 -24.46 -5.28
CA VAL A 506 12.38 -23.70 -5.89
C VAL A 506 12.03 -23.36 -7.34
N LEU A 507 12.41 -22.17 -7.78
CA LEU A 507 12.26 -21.76 -9.17
C LEU A 507 13.11 -22.65 -10.09
N ASN A 508 12.47 -23.43 -10.95
CA ASN A 508 13.17 -24.13 -12.02
C ASN A 508 13.54 -23.13 -13.13
N THR A 509 14.83 -22.77 -13.21
CA THR A 509 15.38 -21.83 -14.20
C THR A 509 15.45 -22.41 -15.61
N GLN A 510 15.38 -23.73 -15.75
CA GLN A 510 15.34 -24.44 -17.03
C GLN A 510 13.92 -24.60 -17.57
N HIS A 511 12.90 -24.16 -16.81
CA HIS A 511 11.52 -24.22 -17.26
C HIS A 511 11.35 -23.39 -18.54
N THR A 512 10.94 -24.05 -19.62
CA THR A 512 10.71 -23.39 -20.90
C THR A 512 9.26 -22.99 -21.04
N ARG A 513 9.03 -21.84 -21.69
CA ARG A 513 7.70 -21.29 -21.94
C ARG A 513 6.86 -22.30 -22.72
N LEU A 514 5.73 -22.72 -22.16
CA LEU A 514 4.74 -23.52 -22.87
C LEU A 514 4.08 -22.66 -23.98
N LYS A 515 3.93 -23.24 -25.18
CA LYS A 515 3.27 -22.59 -26.32
C LYS A 515 1.76 -22.54 -26.06
N VAL A 516 1.31 -21.38 -25.57
CA VAL A 516 -0.08 -20.89 -25.49
C VAL A 516 -1.01 -21.73 -24.62
N SER A 517 -1.43 -21.14 -23.51
CA SER A 517 -2.64 -21.56 -22.79
C SER A 517 -3.82 -20.82 -23.44
N GLU A 518 -4.83 -21.54 -23.89
CA GLU A 518 -6.10 -20.91 -24.30
C GLU A 518 -6.78 -20.29 -23.06
N ILE A 519 -7.56 -19.22 -23.28
CA ILE A 519 -8.42 -18.67 -22.22
C ILE A 519 -9.79 -19.33 -22.32
N TYR A 520 -10.32 -19.80 -21.19
CA TYR A 520 -11.63 -20.44 -21.13
C TYR A 520 -12.74 -19.42 -20.95
N GLN A 521 -13.96 -19.78 -21.33
CA GLN A 521 -15.13 -18.91 -21.28
C GLN A 521 -15.31 -18.25 -19.91
N LYS A 522 -15.27 -19.03 -18.83
CA LYS A 522 -15.38 -18.53 -17.45
C LYS A 522 -14.25 -17.57 -17.09
N GLN A 523 -13.01 -17.91 -17.45
CA GLN A 523 -11.85 -17.07 -17.19
C GLN A 523 -11.93 -15.72 -17.91
N TYR A 524 -12.43 -15.71 -19.13
CA TYR A 524 -12.66 -14.49 -19.91
C TYR A 524 -13.68 -13.58 -19.21
N VAL A 525 -14.83 -14.14 -18.82
CA VAL A 525 -15.90 -13.40 -18.14
C VAL A 525 -15.45 -12.89 -16.76
N ASP A 526 -14.73 -13.70 -16.00
CA ASP A 526 -14.14 -13.30 -14.71
C ASP A 526 -13.13 -12.18 -14.88
N LEU A 527 -12.27 -12.24 -15.92
CA LEU A 527 -11.28 -11.21 -16.19
C LEU A 527 -11.93 -9.88 -16.56
N LEU A 528 -13.00 -9.90 -17.37
CA LEU A 528 -13.78 -8.70 -17.68
C LEU A 528 -14.39 -8.10 -16.41
N LEU A 529 -14.92 -8.93 -15.51
CA LEU A 529 -15.46 -8.47 -14.22
C LEU A 529 -14.41 -7.83 -13.33
N ILE A 530 -13.23 -8.46 -13.23
CA ILE A 530 -12.10 -7.92 -12.46
C ILE A 530 -11.73 -6.53 -13.00
N GLY A 531 -11.67 -6.37 -14.32
CA GLY A 531 -11.43 -5.08 -14.97
C GLY A 531 -12.52 -4.05 -14.64
N LEU A 532 -13.79 -4.42 -14.75
CA LEU A 532 -14.91 -3.52 -14.47
C LEU A 532 -14.96 -3.08 -13.00
N ARG A 533 -14.80 -4.03 -12.07
CA ARG A 533 -14.72 -3.73 -10.62
C ARG A 533 -13.58 -2.77 -10.33
N ALA A 534 -12.40 -3.05 -10.89
CA ALA A 534 -11.23 -2.19 -10.73
C ALA A 534 -11.43 -0.78 -11.28
N TYR A 535 -12.11 -0.63 -12.43
CA TYR A 535 -12.50 0.67 -12.97
C TYR A 535 -13.47 1.40 -12.02
N CYS A 536 -14.53 0.71 -11.56
CA CYS A 536 -15.52 1.27 -10.64
C CYS A 536 -14.91 1.71 -9.31
N ASP A 537 -13.96 0.94 -8.77
CA ASP A 537 -13.24 1.27 -7.53
C ASP A 537 -12.33 2.49 -7.72
N MET A 538 -11.61 2.56 -8.84
CA MET A 538 -10.71 3.68 -9.12
C MET A 538 -11.50 5.00 -9.28
N HIS A 539 -12.64 4.94 -9.97
CA HIS A 539 -13.51 6.10 -10.25
C HIS A 539 -14.61 6.32 -9.21
N GLN A 540 -14.78 5.44 -8.23
CA GLN A 540 -15.82 5.54 -7.20
C GLN A 540 -17.25 5.66 -7.76
N LEU A 541 -17.50 4.97 -8.87
CA LEU A 541 -18.81 5.00 -9.52
C LEU A 541 -19.96 4.58 -8.59
N PRO A 542 -19.82 3.55 -7.73
CA PRO A 542 -20.90 3.20 -6.79
C PRO A 542 -21.18 4.30 -5.76
N ALA A 543 -20.17 5.02 -5.30
CA ALA A 543 -20.35 6.14 -4.38
C ALA A 543 -21.03 7.32 -5.07
N TYR A 544 -20.62 7.62 -6.31
CA TYR A 544 -21.27 8.66 -7.11
C TYR A 544 -22.72 8.34 -7.42
N PHE A 545 -23.01 7.09 -7.79
CA PHE A 545 -24.38 6.62 -8.02
C PHE A 545 -25.27 6.80 -6.78
N ARG A 546 -24.80 6.40 -5.59
CA ARG A 546 -25.55 6.61 -4.35
C ARG A 546 -25.82 8.09 -4.06
N GLU A 547 -24.83 8.96 -4.27
CA GLU A 547 -25.00 10.39 -4.03
C GLU A 547 -26.01 11.02 -4.99
N ILE A 548 -26.03 10.65 -6.27
CA ILE A 548 -27.03 11.19 -7.21
C ILE A 548 -28.45 10.71 -6.89
N MET A 549 -28.60 9.51 -6.34
CA MET A 549 -29.89 8.91 -5.95
C MET A 549 -30.50 9.53 -4.68
N ILE A 550 -29.69 10.15 -3.81
CA ILE A 550 -30.20 10.91 -2.67
C ILE A 550 -30.99 12.12 -3.18
N GLN A 551 -32.31 12.09 -2.98
CA GLN A 551 -33.17 13.23 -3.28
C GLN A 551 -32.86 14.38 -2.31
N PRO A 552 -32.82 15.64 -2.79
CA PRO A 552 -32.69 16.78 -1.91
C PRO A 552 -33.86 16.78 -0.93
N ALA A 553 -33.56 16.82 0.38
CA ALA A 553 -34.60 17.00 1.40
C ALA A 553 -35.45 18.22 1.04
N PRO A 554 -36.79 18.15 1.14
CA PRO A 554 -37.64 19.28 0.84
C PRO A 554 -37.19 20.45 1.71
N LYS A 555 -36.84 21.57 1.06
CA LYS A 555 -36.49 22.82 1.74
C LYS A 555 -37.71 23.21 2.59
N THR A 556 -37.67 22.91 3.89
CA THR A 556 -38.59 23.54 4.83
C THR A 556 -38.28 25.02 4.80
N SER A 557 -39.15 25.79 4.14
CA SER A 557 -39.18 27.23 4.19
C SER A 557 -39.28 27.65 5.66
N SER A 558 -38.16 28.05 6.26
CA SER A 558 -38.15 28.72 7.55
C SER A 558 -38.64 30.16 7.32
N THR A 559 -39.95 30.34 7.31
CA THR A 559 -40.55 31.59 7.76
C THR A 559 -40.20 31.75 9.23
N THR A 560 -39.41 32.78 9.51
CA THR A 560 -39.22 33.38 10.82
C THR A 560 -40.58 33.70 11.43
N ASP A 561 -40.89 33.11 12.59
CA ASP A 561 -41.56 33.85 13.65
C ASP A 561 -41.15 33.29 15.01
N ASP A 562 -40.73 34.22 15.87
CA ASP A 562 -40.29 34.01 17.24
C ASP A 562 -41.48 33.62 18.14
N THR A 563 -41.43 32.42 18.74
CA THR A 563 -41.97 32.22 20.09
C THR A 563 -41.45 30.92 20.72
N VAL A 564 -40.77 31.05 21.85
CA VAL A 564 -40.49 30.01 22.87
C VAL A 564 -41.70 29.99 23.84
N PRO A 565 -42.01 28.93 24.65
CA PRO A 565 -41.48 27.56 24.80
C PRO A 565 -42.58 26.45 24.74
N VAL A 566 -42.20 25.16 24.87
CA VAL A 566 -42.60 24.24 25.97
C VAL A 566 -42.28 22.78 25.59
N ALA A 567 -41.71 22.07 26.56
CA ALA A 567 -41.39 20.66 26.51
C ALA A 567 -42.63 19.77 26.36
N SER A 568 -42.53 18.73 25.53
CA SER A 568 -43.39 17.55 25.63
C SER A 568 -42.61 16.31 25.20
N SER A 569 -42.27 15.52 26.20
CA SER A 569 -41.86 14.13 26.15
C SER A 569 -42.85 13.28 25.36
N SER A 570 -42.35 12.48 24.42
CA SER A 570 -42.98 11.21 24.05
C SER A 570 -41.90 10.17 23.76
N THR A 571 -41.76 9.29 24.73
CA THR A 571 -41.15 7.97 24.68
C THR A 571 -41.64 7.18 23.45
N THR A 572 -40.72 6.61 22.69
CA THR A 572 -41.00 5.46 21.83
C THR A 572 -39.80 4.52 21.90
N GLU A 573 -40.14 3.26 22.05
CA GLU A 573 -39.39 2.23 22.75
C GLU A 573 -38.13 1.74 22.04
N CYS A 574 -37.19 1.32 22.87
CA CYS A 574 -35.91 0.71 22.53
C CYS A 574 -36.14 -0.72 22.00
N SER A 575 -35.74 -0.99 20.76
CA SER A 575 -35.53 -2.35 20.24
C SER A 575 -34.06 -2.75 20.48
N PRO A 576 -33.75 -3.77 21.29
CA PRO A 576 -32.39 -4.16 21.58
C PRO A 576 -31.92 -5.22 20.58
N ASP A 577 -31.44 -4.83 19.40
CA ASP A 577 -30.53 -5.69 18.59
C ASP A 577 -29.90 -5.00 17.37
N ALA A 578 -29.62 -3.70 17.45
CA ALA A 578 -28.77 -3.04 16.46
C ALA A 578 -27.32 -3.04 16.96
N ARG A 579 -26.47 -3.88 16.34
CA ARG A 579 -25.01 -3.79 16.42
C ARG A 579 -24.58 -2.32 16.43
N ILE A 580 -23.83 -1.95 17.46
CA ILE A 580 -23.13 -0.68 17.60
C ILE A 580 -22.09 -0.58 16.48
N VAL A 581 -22.53 -0.22 15.28
CA VAL A 581 -21.68 0.41 14.28
C VAL A 581 -21.92 1.91 14.48
N PRO A 582 -20.93 2.68 14.97
CA PRO A 582 -21.08 4.11 15.05
C PRO A 582 -21.45 4.64 13.66
N GLN A 583 -22.56 5.37 13.55
CA GLN A 583 -22.88 6.10 12.33
C GLN A 583 -21.68 6.99 12.00
N ILE A 584 -21.08 6.77 10.83
CA ILE A 584 -20.00 7.60 10.30
C ILE A 584 -20.63 8.95 9.96
N ILE A 585 -20.65 9.87 10.92
CA ILE A 585 -20.95 11.27 10.64
C ILE A 585 -19.87 11.73 9.66
N PRO A 586 -20.22 12.17 8.43
CA PRO A 586 -19.22 12.65 7.50
C PRO A 586 -18.59 13.92 8.09
N ASP A 587 -17.33 13.80 8.55
CA ASP A 587 -16.56 14.99 8.92
C ASP A 587 -16.27 15.75 7.62
N GLU A 588 -16.99 16.84 7.38
CA GLU A 588 -16.83 17.69 6.18
C GLU A 588 -15.38 18.17 5.99
N ARG A 589 -14.54 18.11 7.04
CA ARG A 589 -13.10 18.39 6.99
C ARG A 589 -12.30 17.36 6.18
N MET A 590 -12.89 16.20 5.86
CA MET A 590 -12.28 15.09 5.11
C MET A 590 -12.73 15.04 3.65
N ILE A 591 -13.02 16.20 3.06
CA ILE A 591 -13.38 16.34 1.65
C ILE A 591 -12.40 17.30 0.99
N PHE A 592 -11.64 16.80 0.02
CA PHE A 592 -10.68 17.61 -0.72
C PHE A 592 -11.40 18.45 -1.78
N GLN A 593 -11.47 19.76 -1.55
CA GLN A 593 -12.14 20.70 -2.46
C GLN A 593 -11.30 21.06 -3.70
N GLY A 594 -10.02 20.69 -3.71
CA GLY A 594 -9.10 20.99 -4.81
C GLY A 594 -9.18 19.99 -5.97
N VAL A 595 -10.26 19.25 -6.15
CA VAL A 595 -10.41 18.37 -7.32
C VAL A 595 -10.80 19.23 -8.54
N ALA A 596 -10.03 19.10 -9.62
CA ALA A 596 -10.32 19.76 -10.89
C ALA A 596 -11.56 19.12 -11.51
N MET A 597 -12.57 19.94 -11.80
CA MET A 597 -13.85 19.50 -12.36
C MET A 597 -14.03 20.10 -13.76
N SER A 598 -14.40 19.27 -14.74
CA SER A 598 -14.77 19.70 -16.09
C SER A 598 -16.13 19.13 -16.49
N GLY A 599 -16.82 19.78 -17.44
CA GLY A 599 -18.09 19.25 -17.98
C GLY A 599 -17.92 17.90 -18.65
N GLU A 600 -16.78 17.68 -19.32
CA GLU A 600 -16.43 16.39 -19.93
C GLU A 600 -16.36 15.26 -18.89
N LEU A 601 -15.75 15.52 -17.72
CA LEU A 601 -15.66 14.54 -16.63
C LEU A 601 -17.04 14.18 -16.08
N VAL A 602 -17.92 15.17 -15.88
CA VAL A 602 -19.29 14.90 -15.39
C VAL A 602 -20.10 14.09 -16.41
N LEU A 603 -19.94 14.40 -17.70
CA LEU A 603 -20.57 13.65 -18.79
C LEU A 603 -20.06 12.21 -18.85
N GLU A 604 -18.74 12.00 -18.69
CA GLU A 604 -18.14 10.66 -18.63
C GLU A 604 -18.73 9.84 -17.48
N TYR A 605 -18.82 10.39 -16.28
CA TYR A 605 -19.41 9.70 -15.12
C TYR A 605 -20.90 9.39 -15.30
N ARG A 606 -21.65 10.29 -15.95
CA ARG A 606 -23.05 10.07 -16.28
C ARG A 606 -23.22 8.93 -17.29
N ASP A 607 -22.39 8.93 -18.33
CA ASP A 607 -22.37 7.86 -19.32
C ASP A 607 -21.98 6.54 -18.67
N ASP A 608 -20.97 6.53 -17.79
CA ASP A 608 -20.56 5.34 -17.07
C ASP A 608 -21.69 4.72 -16.24
N ILE A 609 -22.40 5.55 -15.46
CA ILE A 609 -23.59 5.09 -14.72
C ILE A 609 -24.65 4.53 -15.66
N LYS A 610 -24.94 5.22 -16.77
CA LYS A 610 -25.90 4.75 -17.77
C LYS A 610 -25.51 3.37 -18.29
N TYR A 611 -24.24 3.16 -18.66
CA TYR A 611 -23.78 1.87 -19.17
C TYR A 611 -23.72 0.79 -18.08
N LEU A 612 -23.47 1.14 -16.81
CA LEU A 612 -23.59 0.18 -15.70
C LEU A 612 -25.03 -0.35 -15.60
N LEU A 613 -26.03 0.53 -15.67
CA LEU A 613 -27.44 0.14 -15.64
C LEU A 613 -27.83 -0.67 -16.89
N LEU A 614 -27.28 -0.36 -18.07
CA LEU A 614 -27.51 -1.15 -19.28
C LEU A 614 -26.89 -2.54 -19.21
N ILE A 615 -25.69 -2.67 -18.64
CA ILE A 615 -25.06 -3.97 -18.37
C ILE A 615 -25.99 -4.80 -17.48
N GLU A 616 -26.48 -4.21 -16.40
CA GLU A 616 -27.37 -4.88 -15.46
C GLU A 616 -28.67 -5.36 -16.12
N GLN A 617 -29.34 -4.48 -16.89
CA GLN A 617 -30.54 -4.84 -17.64
C GLN A 617 -30.28 -5.99 -18.61
N GLN A 618 -29.14 -5.95 -19.31
CA GLN A 618 -28.76 -6.99 -20.25
C GLN A 618 -28.52 -8.33 -19.57
N LEU A 619 -27.89 -8.34 -18.38
CA LEU A 619 -27.64 -9.57 -17.62
C LEU A 619 -28.93 -10.11 -16.98
N LYS A 620 -29.85 -9.24 -16.53
CA LYS A 620 -31.18 -9.64 -16.05
C LYS A 620 -32.06 -10.24 -17.13
N ALA A 621 -31.88 -9.81 -18.38
CA ALA A 621 -32.60 -10.34 -19.54
C ALA A 621 -32.06 -11.70 -20.03
N LEU A 622 -31.02 -12.26 -19.42
CA LEU A 622 -30.54 -13.60 -19.78
C LEU A 622 -31.60 -14.65 -19.41
N GLU A 623 -32.00 -15.47 -20.38
CA GLU A 623 -33.00 -16.53 -20.18
C GLU A 623 -32.34 -17.88 -19.84
N SER A 624 -31.17 -18.16 -20.43
CA SER A 624 -30.43 -19.42 -20.24
C SER A 624 -29.91 -19.58 -18.80
N THR A 625 -30.10 -20.77 -18.23
CA THR A 625 -29.55 -21.13 -16.90
C THR A 625 -28.03 -21.15 -16.91
N GLU A 626 -27.41 -21.57 -18.02
CA GLU A 626 -25.96 -21.63 -18.16
C GLU A 626 -25.34 -20.23 -18.15
N ASP A 627 -25.90 -19.30 -18.93
CA ASP A 627 -25.45 -17.90 -18.95
C ASP A 627 -25.64 -17.24 -17.57
N LYS A 628 -26.76 -17.52 -16.88
CA LYS A 628 -26.97 -17.02 -15.51
C LYS A 628 -25.91 -17.52 -14.53
N THR A 629 -25.47 -18.77 -14.65
CA THR A 629 -24.39 -19.31 -13.81
C THR A 629 -23.04 -18.67 -14.14
N LEU A 630 -22.74 -18.45 -15.43
CA LEU A 630 -21.52 -17.80 -15.89
C LEU A 630 -21.40 -16.36 -15.39
N PHE A 631 -22.50 -15.61 -15.39
CA PHE A 631 -22.55 -14.20 -14.99
C PHE A 631 -22.98 -13.98 -13.53
N ARG A 632 -23.00 -15.02 -12.69
CA ARG A 632 -23.45 -14.91 -11.29
C ARG A 632 -22.70 -13.85 -10.49
N GLU A 633 -21.37 -13.83 -10.60
CA GLU A 633 -20.51 -12.87 -9.90
C GLU A 633 -20.70 -11.42 -10.40
N TRP A 634 -21.12 -11.25 -11.65
CA TRP A 634 -21.50 -9.94 -12.18
C TRP A 634 -22.79 -9.44 -11.54
N MET A 635 -23.81 -10.30 -11.44
CA MET A 635 -25.07 -9.93 -10.80
C MET A 635 -24.90 -9.57 -9.33
N ILE A 636 -24.06 -10.32 -8.60
CA ILE A 636 -23.71 -10.00 -7.20
C ILE A 636 -23.08 -8.60 -7.14
N PHE A 637 -22.06 -8.34 -7.95
CA PHE A 637 -21.38 -7.04 -7.97
C PHE A 637 -22.34 -5.88 -8.28
N LEU A 638 -23.17 -6.01 -9.31
CA LEU A 638 -24.10 -4.94 -9.69
C LEU A 638 -25.14 -4.66 -8.60
N SER A 639 -25.55 -5.68 -7.85
CA SER A 639 -26.43 -5.50 -6.68
C SER A 639 -25.78 -4.75 -5.50
N GLU A 640 -24.45 -4.78 -5.39
CA GLU A 640 -23.72 -3.96 -4.41
C GLU A 640 -23.67 -2.48 -4.82
N VAL A 641 -23.75 -2.21 -6.13
CA VAL A 641 -23.76 -0.85 -6.69
C VAL A 641 -25.13 -0.20 -6.49
N ASP A 642 -26.21 -0.96 -6.72
CA ASP A 642 -27.59 -0.54 -6.47
C ASP A 642 -28.35 -1.55 -5.58
N PRO A 643 -28.50 -1.26 -4.27
CA PRO A 643 -29.23 -2.13 -3.35
C PRO A 643 -30.73 -2.23 -3.64
N THR A 644 -31.33 -1.27 -4.36
CA THR A 644 -32.76 -1.34 -4.74
C THR A 644 -33.03 -2.41 -5.80
N LEU A 645 -31.95 -3.04 -6.29
CA LEU A 645 -31.95 -3.99 -7.39
C LEU A 645 -31.51 -5.40 -6.97
N SER A 646 -31.53 -5.70 -5.66
CA SER A 646 -31.29 -7.06 -5.14
C SER A 646 -32.26 -8.06 -5.77
N ILE A 647 -31.71 -9.08 -6.43
CA ILE A 647 -32.48 -10.19 -7.00
C ILE A 647 -32.96 -11.06 -5.83
N HIS A 648 -34.27 -11.24 -5.68
CA HIS A 648 -34.87 -12.29 -4.87
C HIS A 648 -34.84 -13.63 -5.60
#